data_AF-A0A5N6GTL4-F1
#
_entry.id   AF-A0A5N6GTL4-F1
#
_cell.length_a   1.000
_cell.length_b   1.000
_cell.length_c   1.000
_cell.angle_alpha   90.00
_cell.angle_beta   90.00
_cell.angle_gamma   90.00
#
_symmetry.space_group_name_H-M   'P 1'
#
loop_
_entity.id
_entity.type
_entity.pdbx_description
1 polymer ?
#
loop_
_entity_poly.entity_id
_entity_poly.type
_entity_poly.pdbx_seq_one_letter_code
_entity_poly.pdbx_strand_id
1 'polypeptide(L)'
;MATPLSGTAIITGGNGSLGSSIAIAIAKAHPFVHLLLLARDIRSDSVKELRDKIRLIGPRSIEVARVDLTSFNSVVSFTENTVERVQNKEIPPVTLLVNCAAVASYVADQVTRDGFDPVYQTNCIAPFLLTIGLLEAFRAGDGTPNGGARVINVGCSSMSKGSLDYFDKHDFGNQQPGTPLSSKEGNARFGSSKLIMSAAMYALRRSLVLKGKIPLNIYTLDPGGLTGESHLTENAPRSVRMAHQTRSGLRPFLRVFSKSAMNNPSVPAKIITKVAFQRDTVEQWGRERYYILDNDYEAGSVLPVLRDPRKMEALLKKLMGQIEIGVKGMGFQPRSQPALRRRRQLIQRLFLIGSVSLLLLVLIFPSWRATILPVVSLGLLSSTEDLQLQTVRYYDLSAVQGTADGWEKEERVLMCTPLRDASSHLPMFFSHLRNLTYPHHLIDLAFLVSDSKDNTLEMLSSMLGELQADSDPHMPFGEISVIHKDFGQKVTQDVESRHGFAAQAGRRKLMAQARNWLLSATLRPTHSWVYWRDADVETAPFTIIEDLMRHDKDVIVPNVWRPLPDWLGGEQPYDLNSWQESETALALAETLDEDAVIVEGYAEYATWRPHLAYLRDPYGDPDMEMELDGVGGVSILAKAKVFRAGVHFPAFSFEKHAETEAFGKMAKRMGFSVVGLPHYTIWHLYEPSVDDLRHMEEMEQERKAREKEEKEQAERSERVNTLFQDAKTESEIDNAFVRDDMETKGKEQKASEDSKKPEAESVEEMKADKSSKAPEQEEQKAPEPLKNKNLKDAEEVSAVKPAKE
;
A
#
# COMPACT_ATOMS: atom_id res chain seq x y z
N MET A 1 7.31 12.48 29.69
CA MET A 1 6.61 11.70 28.66
C MET A 1 5.14 11.58 29.07
N ALA A 2 4.19 11.68 28.15
CA ALA A 2 2.77 11.47 28.46
C ALA A 2 2.46 9.97 28.47
N THR A 3 1.70 9.49 29.46
CA THR A 3 1.28 8.08 29.53
C THR A 3 0.35 7.77 28.34
N PRO A 4 0.63 6.72 27.54
CA PRO A 4 -0.18 6.40 26.36
C PRO A 4 -1.60 5.99 26.73
N LEU A 5 -2.54 6.22 25.81
CA LEU A 5 -3.94 5.83 25.99
C LEU A 5 -4.10 4.31 25.78
N SER A 6 -4.84 3.68 26.69
CA SER A 6 -5.04 2.23 26.83
C SER A 6 -6.09 1.62 25.89
N GLY A 7 -6.86 2.45 25.18
CA GLY A 7 -7.99 2.01 24.34
C GLY A 7 -9.10 3.06 24.27
N THR A 8 -10.04 2.85 23.34
CA THR A 8 -11.23 3.69 23.16
C THR A 8 -12.48 3.02 23.72
N ALA A 9 -13.25 3.77 24.51
CA ALA A 9 -14.56 3.38 25.03
C ALA A 9 -15.67 4.23 24.39
N ILE A 10 -16.52 3.59 23.59
CA ILE A 10 -17.65 4.19 22.89
C ILE A 10 -18.92 4.01 23.72
N ILE A 11 -19.69 5.08 23.94
CA ILE A 11 -20.95 5.02 24.70
C ILE A 11 -22.07 5.65 23.88
N THR A 12 -23.06 4.85 23.48
CA THR A 12 -24.26 5.37 22.81
C THR A 12 -25.19 6.07 23.81
N GLY A 13 -25.75 7.22 23.43
CA GLY A 13 -26.58 8.01 24.35
C GLY A 13 -25.77 8.59 25.51
N GLY A 14 -24.53 9.02 25.24
CA GLY A 14 -23.58 9.46 26.25
C GLY A 14 -24.04 10.65 27.10
N ASN A 15 -24.96 11.48 26.59
CA ASN A 15 -25.60 12.58 27.34
C ASN A 15 -26.90 12.19 28.07
N GLY A 16 -27.33 10.94 27.99
CA GLY A 16 -28.45 10.40 28.77
C GLY A 16 -28.08 10.12 30.23
N SER A 17 -29.08 9.93 31.10
CA SER A 17 -28.89 9.78 32.55
C SER A 17 -27.97 8.62 32.96
N LEU A 18 -28.11 7.45 32.32
CA LEU A 18 -27.23 6.31 32.54
C LEU A 18 -25.90 6.45 31.78
N GLY A 19 -25.92 6.85 30.50
CA GLY A 19 -24.73 7.00 29.66
C GLY A 19 -23.70 7.98 30.23
N SER A 20 -24.16 9.14 30.71
CA SER A 20 -23.33 10.15 31.38
C SER A 20 -22.74 9.63 32.69
N SER A 21 -23.52 8.87 33.46
CA SER A 21 -23.05 8.23 34.70
C SER A 21 -21.98 7.17 34.43
N ILE A 22 -22.10 6.40 33.33
CA ILE A 22 -21.09 5.43 32.88
C ILE A 22 -19.82 6.18 32.45
N ALA A 23 -19.93 7.22 31.62
CA ALA A 23 -18.80 8.04 31.20
C ALA A 23 -18.03 8.63 32.40
N ILE A 24 -18.74 9.13 33.41
CA ILE A 24 -18.15 9.62 34.68
C ILE A 24 -17.50 8.49 35.49
N ALA A 25 -18.12 7.30 35.56
CA ALA A 25 -17.57 6.17 36.29
C ALA A 25 -16.27 5.64 35.63
N ILE A 26 -16.26 5.52 34.30
CA ILE A 26 -15.04 5.20 33.52
C ILE A 26 -14.01 6.32 33.68
N ALA A 27 -14.38 7.61 33.59
CA ALA A 27 -13.42 8.71 33.78
C ALA A 27 -12.73 8.67 35.16
N LYS A 28 -13.39 8.16 36.21
CA LYS A 28 -12.82 8.01 37.55
C LYS A 28 -11.94 6.77 37.71
N ALA A 29 -12.40 5.60 37.26
CA ALA A 29 -11.67 4.34 37.43
C ALA A 29 -10.61 4.07 36.35
N HIS A 30 -10.87 4.58 35.14
CA HIS A 30 -10.20 4.46 33.84
C HIS A 30 -9.24 5.57 33.37
N PRO A 31 -8.30 6.14 34.18
CA PRO A 31 -7.00 6.63 33.71
C PRO A 31 -6.92 7.26 32.32
N PHE A 32 -6.62 6.35 31.41
CA PHE A 32 -6.01 6.54 30.10
C PHE A 32 -6.91 5.97 29.00
N VAL A 33 -8.22 5.90 29.23
CA VAL A 33 -9.21 5.48 28.21
C VAL A 33 -9.67 6.72 27.44
N HIS A 34 -9.66 6.65 26.11
CA HIS A 34 -10.31 7.65 25.27
C HIS A 34 -11.83 7.47 25.35
N LEU A 35 -12.56 8.49 25.79
CA LEU A 35 -14.02 8.47 25.87
C LEU A 35 -14.63 9.09 24.61
N LEU A 36 -15.27 8.26 23.78
CA LEU A 36 -15.98 8.68 22.58
C LEU A 36 -17.49 8.57 22.80
N LEU A 37 -18.12 9.68 23.17
CA LEU A 37 -19.53 9.72 23.57
C LEU A 37 -20.43 10.04 22.37
N LEU A 38 -21.46 9.23 22.12
CA LEU A 38 -22.35 9.44 20.98
C LEU A 38 -23.65 10.11 21.43
N ALA A 39 -24.01 11.23 20.81
CA ALA A 39 -25.24 11.99 21.09
C ALA A 39 -25.92 12.47 19.80
N ARG A 40 -27.25 12.54 19.80
CA ARG A 40 -28.04 13.06 18.66
C ARG A 40 -27.83 14.57 18.46
N ASP A 41 -27.74 15.34 19.55
CA ASP A 41 -27.32 16.75 19.53
C ASP A 41 -26.16 17.01 20.49
N ILE A 42 -24.99 17.22 19.88
CA ILE A 42 -23.71 17.54 20.54
C ILE A 42 -23.68 18.96 21.14
N ARG A 43 -24.67 19.81 20.85
CA ARG A 43 -24.75 21.20 21.33
C ARG A 43 -25.64 21.38 22.57
N SER A 44 -26.35 20.33 22.98
CA SER A 44 -27.22 20.34 24.15
C SER A 44 -26.44 20.67 25.44
N ASP A 45 -27.08 21.35 26.38
CA ASP A 45 -26.41 21.75 27.63
C ASP A 45 -25.99 20.54 28.48
N SER A 46 -26.73 19.42 28.40
CA SER A 46 -26.33 18.14 29.01
C SER A 46 -25.00 17.59 28.48
N VAL A 47 -24.65 17.83 27.21
CA VAL A 47 -23.32 17.50 26.66
C VAL A 47 -22.25 18.43 27.22
N LYS A 48 -22.52 19.73 27.32
CA LYS A 48 -21.57 20.72 27.88
C LYS A 48 -21.26 20.38 29.33
N GLU A 49 -22.29 20.27 30.16
CA GLU A 49 -22.17 19.88 31.57
C GLU A 49 -21.40 18.58 31.77
N LEU A 50 -21.65 17.57 30.93
CA LEU A 50 -20.94 16.29 31.04
C LEU A 50 -19.45 16.42 30.71
N ARG A 51 -19.10 17.16 29.65
CA ARG A 51 -17.70 17.43 29.29
C ARG A 51 -16.98 18.15 30.41
N ASP A 52 -17.63 19.14 31.02
CA ASP A 52 -17.03 19.93 32.11
C ASP A 52 -16.93 19.11 33.40
N LYS A 53 -17.95 18.31 33.75
CA LYS A 53 -17.89 17.32 34.85
C LYS A 53 -16.77 16.29 34.67
N ILE A 54 -16.48 15.87 33.43
CA ILE A 54 -15.38 14.94 33.13
C ILE A 54 -14.02 15.64 33.17
N ARG A 55 -13.90 16.87 32.67
CA ARG A 55 -12.68 17.69 32.77
C ARG A 55 -12.29 17.99 34.22
N LEU A 56 -13.27 18.22 35.09
CA LEU A 56 -13.05 18.42 36.53
C LEU A 56 -12.51 17.17 37.26
N ILE A 57 -12.61 15.97 36.67
CA ILE A 57 -11.99 14.74 37.22
C ILE A 57 -10.49 14.68 36.88
N GLY A 58 -10.05 15.42 35.85
CA GLY A 58 -8.66 15.55 35.44
C GLY A 58 -8.48 15.66 33.93
N PRO A 59 -7.24 15.83 33.44
CA PRO A 59 -6.94 15.76 32.01
C PRO A 59 -7.31 14.37 31.47
N ARG A 60 -8.23 14.36 30.50
CA ARG A 60 -8.82 13.16 29.89
C ARG A 60 -8.99 13.39 28.39
N SER A 61 -8.74 12.35 27.61
CA SER A 61 -9.08 12.34 26.18
C SER A 61 -10.57 12.04 26.04
N ILE A 62 -11.37 13.07 25.75
CA ILE A 62 -12.83 12.98 25.60
C ILE A 62 -13.31 13.71 24.33
N GLU A 63 -14.08 12.98 23.53
CA GLU A 63 -14.75 13.46 22.33
C GLU A 63 -16.26 13.19 22.41
N VAL A 64 -17.06 14.01 21.72
CA VAL A 64 -18.50 13.78 21.59
C VAL A 64 -18.86 13.84 20.10
N ALA A 65 -19.22 12.69 19.54
CA ALA A 65 -19.59 12.55 18.13
C ALA A 65 -21.11 12.63 17.94
N ARG A 66 -21.53 13.23 16.82
CA ARG A 66 -22.95 13.30 16.44
C ARG A 66 -23.37 12.01 15.75
N VAL A 67 -24.23 11.23 16.39
CA VAL A 67 -24.80 10.01 15.79
C VAL A 67 -26.30 9.96 16.06
N ASP A 68 -27.08 9.73 15.01
CA ASP A 68 -28.51 9.52 15.10
C ASP A 68 -28.89 8.07 14.77
N LEU A 69 -29.29 7.32 15.79
CA LEU A 69 -29.61 5.89 15.68
C LEU A 69 -30.93 5.61 14.92
N THR A 70 -31.67 6.64 14.49
CA THR A 70 -32.82 6.53 13.57
C THR A 70 -32.45 6.79 12.11
N SER A 71 -31.15 6.71 11.75
CA SER A 71 -30.66 6.78 10.37
C SER A 71 -29.45 5.87 10.16
N PHE A 72 -29.55 4.87 9.28
CA PHE A 72 -28.43 3.98 8.96
C PHE A 72 -27.24 4.75 8.38
N ASN A 73 -27.47 5.74 7.50
CA ASN A 73 -26.42 6.62 7.00
C ASN A 73 -25.62 7.29 8.14
N SER A 74 -26.31 7.75 9.20
CA SER A 74 -25.62 8.36 10.36
C SER A 74 -24.82 7.36 11.19
N VAL A 75 -25.18 6.07 11.17
CA VAL A 75 -24.43 5.01 11.86
C VAL A 75 -23.22 4.62 11.01
N VAL A 76 -23.43 4.32 9.72
CA VAL A 76 -22.38 3.92 8.76
C VAL A 76 -21.30 4.99 8.63
N SER A 77 -21.69 6.26 8.40
CA SER A 77 -20.74 7.39 8.34
C SER A 77 -19.91 7.53 9.63
N PHE A 78 -20.47 7.17 10.78
CA PHE A 78 -19.75 7.21 12.05
C PHE A 78 -18.81 6.00 12.20
N THR A 79 -19.24 4.81 11.82
CA THR A 79 -18.40 3.61 11.92
C THR A 79 -17.22 3.66 10.96
N GLU A 80 -17.45 4.05 9.70
CA GLU A 80 -16.39 4.22 8.69
C GLU A 80 -15.32 5.20 9.18
N ASN A 81 -15.72 6.40 9.62
CA ASN A 81 -14.78 7.38 10.15
C ASN A 81 -14.10 6.92 11.46
N THR A 82 -14.77 6.12 12.30
CA THR A 82 -14.13 5.58 13.51
C THR A 82 -13.09 4.51 13.16
N VAL A 83 -13.37 3.65 12.18
CA VAL A 83 -12.43 2.65 11.65
C VAL A 83 -11.21 3.33 11.02
N GLU A 84 -11.43 4.30 10.12
CA GLU A 84 -10.39 5.13 9.49
C GLU A 84 -9.47 5.77 10.56
N ARG A 85 -10.04 6.38 11.60
CA ARG A 85 -9.27 7.03 12.68
C ARG A 85 -8.52 6.06 13.58
N VAL A 86 -8.98 4.82 13.74
CA VAL A 86 -8.22 3.76 14.42
C VAL A 86 -7.08 3.24 13.54
N GLN A 87 -7.34 3.01 12.26
CA GLN A 87 -6.32 2.56 11.27
C GLN A 87 -5.19 3.60 11.13
N ASN A 88 -5.54 4.88 11.03
CA ASN A 88 -4.61 6.01 10.98
C ASN A 88 -3.95 6.34 12.34
N LYS A 89 -4.26 5.58 13.41
CA LYS A 89 -3.73 5.75 14.77
C LYS A 89 -4.05 7.12 15.42
N GLU A 90 -5.06 7.85 14.92
CA GLU A 90 -5.53 9.10 15.54
C GLU A 90 -6.17 8.84 16.91
N ILE A 91 -6.88 7.72 17.04
CA ILE A 91 -7.46 7.24 18.30
C ILE A 91 -7.04 5.79 18.56
N PRO A 92 -6.90 5.35 19.82
CA PRO A 92 -6.61 3.96 20.13
C PRO A 92 -7.71 3.00 19.65
N PRO A 93 -7.40 1.71 19.42
CA PRO A 93 -8.41 0.69 19.13
C PRO A 93 -9.55 0.66 20.15
N VAL A 94 -10.75 0.36 19.68
CA VAL A 94 -11.96 0.27 20.51
C VAL A 94 -11.86 -0.96 21.41
N THR A 95 -11.77 -0.74 22.72
CA THR A 95 -11.75 -1.81 23.73
C THR A 95 -13.12 -2.06 24.35
N LEU A 96 -14.01 -1.06 24.31
CA LEU A 96 -15.35 -1.12 24.87
C LEU A 96 -16.37 -0.40 23.99
N LEU A 97 -17.48 -1.06 23.68
CA LEU A 97 -18.72 -0.45 23.17
C LEU A 97 -19.85 -0.66 24.18
N VAL A 98 -20.50 0.43 24.61
CA VAL A 98 -21.67 0.36 25.48
C VAL A 98 -22.91 0.83 24.72
N ASN A 99 -23.78 -0.12 24.40
CA ASN A 99 -25.08 0.12 23.77
C ASN A 99 -26.10 0.53 24.85
N CYS A 100 -25.97 1.77 25.33
CA CYS A 100 -26.77 2.38 26.39
C CYS A 100 -27.95 3.22 25.88
N ALA A 101 -27.89 3.74 24.65
CA ALA A 101 -29.00 4.48 24.06
C ALA A 101 -30.28 3.63 24.02
N ALA A 102 -31.40 4.24 24.39
CA ALA A 102 -32.71 3.62 24.27
C ALA A 102 -33.80 4.69 24.21
N VAL A 103 -34.89 4.35 23.54
CA VAL A 103 -36.15 5.12 23.47
C VAL A 103 -37.30 4.18 23.81
N ALA A 104 -38.28 4.65 24.58
CA ALA A 104 -39.57 3.99 24.73
C ALA A 104 -40.68 4.98 24.35
N SER A 105 -41.70 4.50 23.63
CA SER A 105 -42.85 5.32 23.24
C SER A 105 -44.15 4.59 23.55
N TYR A 106 -45.17 5.38 23.86
CA TYR A 106 -46.54 4.95 24.14
C TYR A 106 -47.52 5.53 23.11
N VAL A 107 -47.02 5.94 21.96
CA VAL A 107 -47.80 6.33 20.77
C VAL A 107 -47.26 5.56 19.56
N ALA A 108 -48.08 5.44 18.50
CA ALA A 108 -47.59 5.08 17.19
C ALA A 108 -46.66 6.21 16.69
N ASP A 109 -45.37 5.94 16.58
CA ASP A 109 -44.40 6.93 16.10
C ASP A 109 -44.33 6.86 14.57
N GLN A 110 -43.98 7.98 13.92
CA GLN A 110 -43.67 7.95 12.49
C GLN A 110 -42.46 7.04 12.24
N VAL A 111 -42.55 6.17 11.22
CA VAL A 111 -41.43 5.31 10.80
C VAL A 111 -40.17 6.13 10.50
N THR A 112 -39.00 5.54 10.74
CA THR A 112 -37.71 6.16 10.45
C THR A 112 -37.49 6.35 8.95
N ARG A 113 -36.44 7.10 8.60
CA ARG A 113 -36.04 7.30 7.20
C ARG A 113 -35.66 6.01 6.48
N ASP A 114 -35.25 5.00 7.24
CA ASP A 114 -34.87 3.69 6.73
C ASP A 114 -36.06 2.70 6.71
N GLY A 115 -37.28 3.17 7.01
CA GLY A 115 -38.52 2.38 6.93
C GLY A 115 -38.86 1.54 8.16
N PHE A 116 -38.17 1.72 9.28
CA PHE A 116 -38.35 0.91 10.48
C PHE A 116 -39.13 1.63 11.59
N ASP A 117 -39.66 0.85 12.53
CA ASP A 117 -40.16 1.36 13.80
C ASP A 117 -39.03 2.08 14.60
N PRO A 118 -39.22 3.32 15.08
CA PRO A 118 -38.16 4.07 15.76
C PRO A 118 -37.64 3.44 17.06
N VAL A 119 -38.49 2.72 17.81
CA VAL A 119 -38.10 2.00 19.02
C VAL A 119 -37.29 0.75 18.63
N TYR A 120 -37.68 0.04 17.58
CA TYR A 120 -36.94 -1.10 17.06
C TYR A 120 -35.57 -0.69 16.52
N GLN A 121 -35.51 0.32 15.65
CA GLN A 121 -34.25 0.74 15.06
C GLN A 121 -33.30 1.30 16.11
N THR A 122 -33.75 2.23 16.96
CA THR A 122 -32.88 2.86 17.98
C THR A 122 -32.34 1.86 18.99
N ASN A 123 -33.17 0.91 19.43
CA ASN A 123 -32.81 0.00 20.53
C ASN A 123 -32.21 -1.32 20.07
N CYS A 124 -32.38 -1.70 18.79
CA CYS A 124 -31.99 -3.01 18.25
C CYS A 124 -31.17 -2.91 16.97
N ILE A 125 -31.74 -2.43 15.86
CA ILE A 125 -31.06 -2.55 14.56
C ILE A 125 -29.82 -1.65 14.51
N ALA A 126 -29.93 -0.40 14.93
CA ALA A 126 -28.84 0.57 14.81
C ALA A 126 -27.63 0.24 15.69
N PRO A 127 -27.74 -0.23 16.96
CA PRO A 127 -26.55 -0.62 17.71
C PRO A 127 -26.02 -2.02 17.34
N PHE A 128 -26.82 -2.86 16.66
CA PHE A 128 -26.33 -4.09 16.02
C PHE A 128 -25.49 -3.74 14.76
N LEU A 129 -26.00 -2.85 13.90
CA LEU A 129 -25.24 -2.25 12.79
C LEU A 129 -23.95 -1.57 13.28
N LEU A 130 -24.05 -0.76 14.34
CA LEU A 130 -22.89 -0.10 14.98
C LEU A 130 -21.83 -1.11 15.43
N THR A 131 -22.25 -2.27 15.95
CA THR A 131 -21.31 -3.32 16.37
C THR A 131 -20.63 -3.98 15.18
N ILE A 132 -21.36 -4.25 14.08
CA ILE A 132 -20.80 -4.83 12.86
C ILE A 132 -19.86 -3.85 12.15
N GLY A 133 -20.27 -2.60 11.98
CA GLY A 133 -19.46 -1.56 11.32
C GLY A 133 -18.18 -1.19 12.09
N LEU A 134 -18.09 -1.50 13.38
CA LEU A 134 -16.90 -1.29 14.21
C LEU A 134 -16.01 -2.54 14.34
N LEU A 135 -16.28 -3.64 13.61
CA LEU A 135 -15.50 -4.88 13.75
C LEU A 135 -13.99 -4.68 13.54
N GLU A 136 -13.60 -3.87 12.56
CA GLU A 136 -12.19 -3.52 12.29
C GLU A 136 -11.61 -2.48 13.26
N ALA A 137 -12.46 -1.69 13.92
CA ALA A 137 -12.03 -0.72 14.93
C ALA A 137 -11.79 -1.37 16.30
N PHE A 138 -12.34 -2.56 16.56
CA PHE A 138 -12.15 -3.26 17.83
C PHE A 138 -10.72 -3.76 18.00
N ARG A 139 -10.22 -3.71 19.25
CA ARG A 139 -8.93 -4.30 19.61
C ARG A 139 -8.95 -5.81 19.32
N ALA A 140 -8.06 -6.24 18.41
CA ALA A 140 -7.79 -7.64 18.14
C ALA A 140 -7.39 -8.38 19.42
N GLY A 141 -7.86 -9.63 19.58
CA GLY A 141 -7.48 -10.45 20.72
C GLY A 141 -6.15 -11.15 20.53
N ASP A 142 -5.37 -11.20 21.60
CA ASP A 142 -4.05 -11.84 21.73
C ASP A 142 -4.13 -13.32 22.13
N GLY A 143 -5.30 -13.96 21.96
CA GLY A 143 -5.59 -15.32 22.43
C GLY A 143 -5.81 -15.45 23.94
N THR A 144 -5.57 -14.41 24.75
CA THR A 144 -5.84 -14.45 26.19
C THR A 144 -7.31 -14.13 26.51
N PRO A 145 -7.83 -14.53 27.69
CA PRO A 145 -9.15 -14.12 28.16
C PRO A 145 -9.39 -12.59 28.18
N ASN A 146 -8.31 -11.80 28.22
CA ASN A 146 -8.34 -10.34 28.34
C ASN A 146 -7.93 -9.60 27.06
N GLY A 147 -7.63 -10.31 25.97
CA GLY A 147 -7.15 -9.71 24.71
C GLY A 147 -8.22 -9.01 23.89
N GLY A 148 -9.42 -9.58 23.81
CA GLY A 148 -10.50 -9.07 22.96
C GLY A 148 -11.12 -7.74 23.41
N ALA A 149 -11.88 -7.11 22.53
CA ALA A 149 -12.78 -6.02 22.89
C ALA A 149 -14.10 -6.53 23.54
N ARG A 150 -14.86 -5.62 24.16
CA ARG A 150 -16.12 -5.93 24.83
C ARG A 150 -17.28 -5.06 24.33
N VAL A 151 -18.45 -5.68 24.16
CA VAL A 151 -19.72 -5.00 23.90
C VAL A 151 -20.70 -5.25 25.05
N ILE A 152 -21.22 -4.19 25.65
CA ILE A 152 -22.23 -4.27 26.71
C ILE A 152 -23.55 -3.68 26.22
N ASN A 153 -24.55 -4.53 26.10
CA ASN A 153 -25.92 -4.12 25.79
C ASN A 153 -26.68 -3.80 27.08
N VAL A 154 -27.29 -2.62 27.18
CA VAL A 154 -28.15 -2.28 28.32
C VAL A 154 -29.52 -2.94 28.12
N GLY A 155 -29.74 -4.02 28.87
CA GLY A 155 -30.97 -4.82 28.90
C GLY A 155 -32.06 -4.22 29.79
N CYS A 156 -33.16 -4.96 29.97
CA CYS A 156 -34.27 -4.53 30.83
C CYS A 156 -35.23 -5.69 31.14
N SER A 157 -35.67 -5.83 32.39
CA SER A 157 -36.70 -6.80 32.82
C SER A 157 -37.99 -6.80 31.99
N SER A 158 -38.35 -5.70 31.32
CA SER A 158 -39.47 -5.64 30.36
C SER A 158 -39.31 -6.57 29.15
N MET A 159 -38.11 -7.11 28.89
CA MET A 159 -37.87 -8.17 27.90
C MET A 159 -38.75 -9.41 28.12
N SER A 160 -39.14 -9.69 29.37
CA SER A 160 -40.11 -10.75 29.72
C SER A 160 -41.51 -10.56 29.12
N LYS A 161 -41.83 -9.36 28.64
CA LYS A 161 -43.10 -9.01 27.98
C LYS A 161 -42.97 -8.86 26.46
N GLY A 162 -41.77 -9.09 25.92
CA GLY A 162 -41.48 -8.97 24.49
C GLY A 162 -41.64 -10.28 23.74
N SER A 163 -41.69 -10.19 22.41
CA SER A 163 -41.60 -11.34 21.49
C SER A 163 -40.64 -11.03 20.33
N LEU A 164 -40.06 -12.07 19.71
CA LEU A 164 -39.09 -11.88 18.62
C LEU A 164 -39.73 -11.46 17.29
N ASP A 165 -41.01 -11.75 17.13
CA ASP A 165 -41.85 -11.51 15.97
C ASP A 165 -42.73 -10.26 16.12
N TYR A 166 -42.56 -9.49 17.21
CA TYR A 166 -43.39 -8.32 17.50
C TYR A 166 -43.41 -7.32 16.33
N PHE A 167 -42.24 -6.98 15.81
CA PHE A 167 -42.08 -6.02 14.70
C PHE A 167 -42.36 -6.62 13.31
N ASP A 168 -42.67 -7.92 13.22
CA ASP A 168 -43.11 -8.56 11.97
C ASP A 168 -44.64 -8.62 11.89
N LYS A 169 -45.30 -8.70 13.05
CA LYS A 169 -46.76 -8.79 13.19
C LYS A 169 -47.48 -7.44 13.19
N HIS A 170 -46.77 -6.35 13.44
CA HIS A 170 -47.34 -5.01 13.53
C HIS A 170 -46.84 -4.17 12.35
N ASP A 171 -47.76 -3.78 11.48
CA ASP A 171 -47.48 -2.85 10.39
C ASP A 171 -47.57 -1.41 10.90
N PHE A 172 -46.41 -0.84 11.22
CA PHE A 172 -46.28 0.56 11.65
C PHE A 172 -46.36 1.57 10.50
N GLY A 173 -46.30 1.13 9.24
CA GLY A 173 -46.43 2.01 8.08
C GLY A 173 -47.87 2.50 7.87
N ASN A 174 -48.85 1.69 8.26
CA ASN A 174 -50.28 1.96 8.08
C ASN A 174 -51.00 2.58 9.31
N GLN A 175 -50.29 2.84 10.42
CA GLN A 175 -50.87 3.51 11.60
C GLN A 175 -50.69 5.02 11.53
N GLN A 176 -51.72 5.80 11.90
CA GLN A 176 -51.61 7.25 12.00
C GLN A 176 -50.65 7.66 13.13
N PRO A 177 -49.59 8.43 12.85
CA PRO A 177 -48.65 8.87 13.89
C PRO A 177 -49.34 9.69 14.99
N GLY A 178 -48.94 9.45 16.23
CA GLY A 178 -49.53 10.06 17.43
C GLY A 178 -50.69 9.26 18.05
N THR A 179 -51.16 8.18 17.40
CA THR A 179 -52.20 7.29 17.97
C THR A 179 -51.74 6.72 19.32
N PRO A 180 -52.47 6.90 20.44
CA PRO A 180 -52.06 6.39 21.74
C PRO A 180 -52.06 4.86 21.81
N LEU A 181 -50.96 4.27 22.29
CA LEU A 181 -50.83 2.84 22.53
C LEU A 181 -51.16 2.51 23.99
N SER A 182 -51.69 1.32 24.23
CA SER A 182 -51.95 0.88 25.61
C SER A 182 -50.64 0.72 26.40
N SER A 183 -50.68 0.88 27.73
CA SER A 183 -49.48 0.65 28.56
C SER A 183 -48.96 -0.79 28.47
N LYS A 184 -49.81 -1.77 28.12
CA LYS A 184 -49.39 -3.16 27.87
C LYS A 184 -48.56 -3.24 26.59
N GLU A 185 -49.05 -2.61 25.53
CA GLU A 185 -48.48 -2.61 24.18
C GLU A 185 -47.19 -1.80 24.09
N GLY A 186 -47.13 -0.58 24.64
CA GLY A 186 -45.88 0.19 24.70
C GLY A 186 -44.76 -0.54 25.47
N ASN A 187 -45.12 -1.26 26.54
CA ASN A 187 -44.18 -2.13 27.26
C ASN A 187 -43.77 -3.37 26.45
N ALA A 188 -44.68 -3.97 25.67
CA ALA A 188 -44.37 -5.09 24.78
C ALA A 188 -43.46 -4.66 23.63
N ARG A 189 -43.71 -3.50 23.00
CA ARG A 189 -42.87 -2.87 21.97
C ARG A 189 -41.45 -2.61 22.47
N PHE A 190 -41.32 -1.92 23.60
CA PHE A 190 -40.01 -1.67 24.21
C PHE A 190 -39.32 -2.98 24.65
N GLY A 191 -40.03 -3.88 25.31
CA GLY A 191 -39.53 -5.18 25.75
C GLY A 191 -39.03 -6.04 24.59
N SER A 192 -39.77 -6.10 23.49
CA SER A 192 -39.39 -6.82 22.26
C SER A 192 -38.12 -6.24 21.65
N SER A 193 -37.99 -4.91 21.60
CA SER A 193 -36.78 -4.27 21.06
C SER A 193 -35.52 -4.66 21.84
N LYS A 194 -35.62 -4.75 23.18
CA LYS A 194 -34.51 -5.18 24.05
C LYS A 194 -34.26 -6.69 23.99
N LEU A 195 -35.31 -7.50 23.84
CA LEU A 195 -35.23 -8.96 23.70
C LEU A 195 -34.51 -9.34 22.41
N ILE A 196 -34.96 -8.80 21.28
CA ILE A 196 -34.38 -9.04 19.95
C ILE A 196 -32.92 -8.58 19.94
N MET A 197 -32.64 -7.39 20.47
CA MET A 197 -31.28 -6.85 20.57
C MET A 197 -30.34 -7.83 21.28
N SER A 198 -30.72 -8.25 22.49
CA SER A 198 -29.87 -9.13 23.30
C SER A 198 -29.69 -10.49 22.60
N ALA A 199 -30.77 -11.10 22.11
CA ALA A 199 -30.71 -12.39 21.43
C ALA A 199 -29.85 -12.35 20.15
N ALA A 200 -30.05 -11.37 19.28
CA ALA A 200 -29.28 -11.25 18.04
C ALA A 200 -27.80 -10.94 18.31
N MET A 201 -27.49 -10.16 19.35
CA MET A 201 -26.12 -9.86 19.74
C MET A 201 -25.38 -11.09 20.31
N TYR A 202 -26.04 -11.98 21.06
CA TYR A 202 -25.46 -13.28 21.40
C TYR A 202 -25.32 -14.19 20.16
N ALA A 203 -26.27 -14.16 19.22
CA ALA A 203 -26.15 -14.91 17.97
C ALA A 203 -24.95 -14.44 17.13
N LEU A 204 -24.73 -13.12 17.05
CA LEU A 204 -23.57 -12.52 16.41
C LEU A 204 -22.27 -12.95 17.09
N ARG A 205 -22.20 -12.92 18.43
CA ARG A 205 -21.05 -13.43 19.19
C ARG A 205 -20.72 -14.88 18.82
N ARG A 206 -21.72 -15.77 18.81
CA ARG A 206 -21.53 -17.18 18.42
C ARG A 206 -20.97 -17.29 17.00
N SER A 207 -21.50 -16.52 16.05
CA SER A 207 -21.01 -16.51 14.66
C SER A 207 -19.57 -16.01 14.54
N LEU A 208 -19.23 -14.90 15.20
CA LEU A 208 -17.89 -14.30 15.19
C LEU A 208 -16.84 -15.24 15.79
N VAL A 209 -17.16 -15.91 16.91
CA VAL A 209 -16.25 -16.87 17.55
C VAL A 209 -16.12 -18.16 16.74
N LEU A 210 -17.23 -18.78 16.33
CA LEU A 210 -17.22 -20.11 15.69
C LEU A 210 -16.79 -20.08 14.22
N LYS A 211 -17.12 -19.02 13.47
CA LYS A 211 -16.81 -18.92 12.03
C LYS A 211 -15.72 -17.91 11.73
N GLY A 212 -15.77 -16.73 12.36
CA GLY A 212 -14.81 -15.65 12.11
C GLY A 212 -13.49 -15.76 12.87
N LYS A 213 -13.41 -16.60 13.92
CA LYS A 213 -12.32 -16.60 14.91
C LYS A 213 -12.05 -15.22 15.55
N ILE A 214 -13.03 -14.31 15.53
CA ILE A 214 -12.91 -12.94 16.08
C ILE A 214 -13.28 -12.97 17.57
N PRO A 215 -12.34 -12.69 18.50
CA PRO A 215 -12.59 -12.75 19.94
C PRO A 215 -13.28 -11.47 20.45
N LEU A 216 -14.56 -11.29 20.09
CA LEU A 216 -15.40 -10.21 20.59
C LEU A 216 -16.32 -10.72 21.71
N ASN A 217 -16.15 -10.20 22.93
CA ASN A 217 -16.99 -10.57 24.07
C ASN A 217 -18.24 -9.69 24.11
N ILE A 218 -19.42 -10.31 24.18
CA ILE A 218 -20.71 -9.60 24.17
C ILE A 218 -21.53 -10.02 25.40
N TYR A 219 -21.96 -9.03 26.16
CA TYR A 219 -22.73 -9.18 27.40
C TYR A 219 -24.00 -8.34 27.36
N THR A 220 -25.05 -8.78 28.06
CA THR A 220 -26.21 -7.94 28.37
C THR A 220 -26.23 -7.65 29.86
N LEU A 221 -26.48 -6.41 30.24
CA LEU A 221 -26.57 -5.98 31.64
C LEU A 221 -27.87 -5.20 31.85
N ASP A 222 -28.70 -5.69 32.77
CA ASP A 222 -29.91 -5.02 33.25
C ASP A 222 -29.56 -4.09 34.42
N PRO A 223 -29.77 -2.76 34.29
CA PRO A 223 -29.50 -1.80 35.36
C PRO A 223 -30.57 -1.79 36.46
N GLY A 224 -31.59 -2.65 36.35
CA GLY A 224 -32.78 -2.63 37.20
C GLY A 224 -33.68 -1.43 36.91
N GLY A 225 -34.64 -1.17 37.80
CA GLY A 225 -35.42 0.06 37.74
C GLY A 225 -34.52 1.27 37.98
N LEU A 226 -34.53 2.26 37.09
CA LEU A 226 -33.76 3.49 37.23
C LEU A 226 -34.59 4.60 37.88
N THR A 227 -33.95 5.43 38.70
CA THR A 227 -34.58 6.59 39.34
C THR A 227 -34.08 7.91 38.77
N GLY A 228 -35.01 8.84 38.52
CA GLY A 228 -34.72 10.21 38.09
C GLY A 228 -35.65 10.64 36.97
N GLU A 229 -35.52 11.90 36.54
CA GLU A 229 -36.08 12.33 35.26
C GLU A 229 -35.26 11.67 34.15
N SER A 230 -35.95 10.97 33.25
CA SER A 230 -35.34 10.30 32.12
C SER A 230 -36.15 10.58 30.87
N HIS A 231 -35.46 11.02 29.82
CA HIS A 231 -36.04 11.23 28.49
C HIS A 231 -36.54 9.92 27.83
N LEU A 232 -36.39 8.76 28.49
CA LEU A 232 -36.94 7.48 28.07
C LEU A 232 -38.48 7.48 27.93
N THR A 233 -39.22 8.41 28.56
CA THR A 233 -40.68 8.36 28.65
C THR A 233 -41.36 9.73 28.49
N GLU A 234 -40.90 10.57 27.57
CA GLU A 234 -41.42 11.94 27.40
C GLU A 234 -42.93 12.00 27.13
N ASN A 235 -43.47 11.01 26.39
CA ASN A 235 -44.88 10.91 25.99
C ASN A 235 -45.69 9.81 26.72
N ALA A 236 -45.26 9.37 27.91
CA ALA A 236 -46.01 8.33 28.65
C ALA A 236 -47.36 8.83 29.20
N PRO A 237 -48.41 7.99 29.24
CA PRO A 237 -49.72 8.35 29.83
C PRO A 237 -49.61 8.84 31.28
N ARG A 238 -50.54 9.71 31.72
CA ARG A 238 -50.55 10.26 33.10
C ARG A 238 -50.53 9.16 34.17
N SER A 239 -51.22 8.04 33.96
CA SER A 239 -51.20 6.87 34.84
C SER A 239 -49.81 6.24 34.99
N VAL A 240 -49.03 6.16 33.90
CA VAL A 240 -47.66 5.62 33.91
C VAL A 240 -46.70 6.61 34.58
N ARG A 241 -46.82 7.91 34.31
CA ARG A 241 -46.03 8.97 34.97
C ARG A 241 -46.33 9.01 36.48
N MET A 242 -47.60 8.97 36.89
CA MET A 242 -48.00 8.89 38.30
C MET A 242 -47.54 7.60 38.98
N ALA A 243 -47.59 6.44 38.31
CA ALA A 243 -47.06 5.19 38.87
C ALA A 243 -45.53 5.24 39.07
N HIS A 244 -44.80 5.91 38.20
CA HIS A 244 -43.35 6.14 38.37
C HIS A 244 -43.06 7.11 39.52
N GLN A 245 -43.84 8.19 39.63
CA GLN A 245 -43.67 9.24 40.63
C GLN A 245 -44.07 8.77 42.05
N THR A 246 -45.18 8.05 42.20
CA THR A 246 -45.60 7.47 43.51
C THR A 246 -44.65 6.38 43.99
N ARG A 247 -44.15 5.52 43.10
CA ARG A 247 -43.08 4.55 43.46
C ARG A 247 -41.82 5.24 43.95
N SER A 248 -41.47 6.42 43.43
CA SER A 248 -40.27 7.15 43.85
C SER A 248 -40.30 7.61 45.32
N GLY A 249 -41.49 7.82 45.91
CA GLY A 249 -41.63 8.11 47.35
C GLY A 249 -41.46 6.89 48.25
N LEU A 250 -41.80 5.69 47.74
CA LEU A 250 -41.70 4.41 48.45
C LEU A 250 -40.30 3.76 48.36
N ARG A 251 -39.29 4.51 47.91
CA ARG A 251 -37.90 4.04 47.69
C ARG A 251 -37.27 3.24 48.84
N PRO A 252 -37.34 3.67 50.12
CA PRO A 252 -36.70 2.94 51.21
C PRO A 252 -37.31 1.54 51.37
N PHE A 253 -38.63 1.46 51.39
CA PHE A 253 -39.37 0.22 51.59
C PHE A 253 -39.24 -0.75 50.40
N LEU A 254 -39.38 -0.27 49.16
CA LEU A 254 -39.28 -1.15 47.98
C LEU A 254 -37.88 -1.75 47.79
N ARG A 255 -36.83 -1.07 48.25
CA ARG A 255 -35.44 -1.57 48.19
C ARG A 255 -35.15 -2.69 49.23
N VAL A 256 -35.92 -2.76 50.31
CA VAL A 256 -35.84 -3.87 51.30
C VAL A 256 -36.33 -5.17 50.68
N PHE A 257 -37.37 -5.13 49.85
CA PHE A 257 -37.94 -6.32 49.19
C PHE A 257 -37.27 -6.69 47.86
N SER A 258 -36.62 -5.76 47.17
CA SER A 258 -35.77 -6.08 46.01
C SER A 258 -34.66 -5.04 45.76
N LYS A 259 -33.41 -5.51 45.70
CA LYS A 259 -32.23 -4.69 45.35
C LYS A 259 -32.32 -4.07 43.95
N SER A 260 -33.08 -4.67 43.02
CA SER A 260 -33.20 -4.20 41.63
C SER A 260 -34.34 -3.22 41.38
N ALA A 261 -35.19 -2.93 42.38
CA ALA A 261 -36.42 -2.17 42.19
C ALA A 261 -36.21 -0.72 41.73
N MET A 262 -35.23 0.00 42.29
CA MET A 262 -34.98 1.42 42.04
C MET A 262 -33.53 1.82 42.37
N ASN A 263 -32.77 2.25 41.36
CA ASN A 263 -31.35 2.63 41.48
C ASN A 263 -31.08 4.04 40.94
N ASN A 264 -30.28 4.81 41.67
CA ASN A 264 -29.62 6.00 41.14
C ASN A 264 -28.68 5.57 40.00
N PRO A 265 -28.66 6.23 38.81
CA PRO A 265 -27.86 5.82 37.66
C PRO A 265 -26.36 5.59 37.94
N SER A 266 -25.78 6.24 38.95
CA SER A 266 -24.39 6.01 39.38
C SER A 266 -24.11 4.60 39.91
N VAL A 267 -25.13 3.87 40.40
CA VAL A 267 -24.99 2.49 40.91
C VAL A 267 -24.78 1.49 39.75
N PRO A 268 -25.73 1.33 38.79
CA PRO A 268 -25.48 0.47 37.64
C PRO A 268 -24.33 0.98 36.77
N ALA A 269 -24.06 2.28 36.70
CA ALA A 269 -22.88 2.80 36.00
C ALA A 269 -21.54 2.28 36.57
N LYS A 270 -21.39 2.25 37.91
CA LYS A 270 -20.21 1.64 38.57
C LYS A 270 -20.10 0.16 38.26
N ILE A 271 -21.23 -0.55 38.20
CA ILE A 271 -21.26 -1.99 37.91
C ILE A 271 -20.92 -2.27 36.44
N ILE A 272 -21.50 -1.50 35.49
CA ILE A 272 -21.15 -1.55 34.07
C ILE A 272 -19.65 -1.27 33.87
N THR A 273 -19.10 -0.27 34.57
CA THR A 273 -17.64 0.01 34.53
C THR A 273 -16.83 -1.16 35.09
N LYS A 274 -17.26 -1.76 36.21
CA LYS A 274 -16.61 -2.94 36.78
C LYS A 274 -16.61 -4.11 35.77
N VAL A 275 -17.75 -4.44 35.16
CA VAL A 275 -17.86 -5.53 34.17
C VAL A 275 -17.06 -5.21 32.90
N ALA A 276 -17.08 -3.97 32.43
CA ALA A 276 -16.35 -3.52 31.25
C ALA A 276 -14.83 -3.72 31.36
N PHE A 277 -14.26 -3.52 32.54
CA PHE A 277 -12.81 -3.59 32.80
C PHE A 277 -12.40 -4.71 33.76
N GLN A 278 -13.31 -5.65 34.08
CA GLN A 278 -13.01 -6.87 34.84
C GLN A 278 -11.95 -7.69 34.09
N ARG A 279 -11.08 -8.41 34.81
CA ARG A 279 -10.25 -9.44 34.18
C ARG A 279 -11.07 -10.73 34.10
N ASP A 280 -11.26 -11.24 32.88
CA ASP A 280 -11.89 -12.55 32.69
C ASP A 280 -10.86 -13.64 33.06
N THR A 281 -11.31 -14.66 33.80
CA THR A 281 -10.51 -15.87 34.08
C THR A 281 -10.75 -16.92 33.01
N VAL A 282 -9.86 -17.91 32.89
CA VAL A 282 -9.96 -18.98 31.88
C VAL A 282 -11.30 -19.73 31.96
N GLU A 283 -11.82 -19.97 33.17
CA GLU A 283 -13.12 -20.63 33.42
C GLU A 283 -14.34 -19.80 33.01
N GLN A 284 -14.18 -18.48 32.98
CA GLN A 284 -15.23 -17.49 32.68
C GLN A 284 -15.24 -17.10 31.20
N TRP A 285 -14.10 -17.24 30.52
CA TRP A 285 -13.97 -17.07 29.09
C TRP A 285 -14.90 -18.05 28.34
N GLY A 286 -15.41 -17.64 27.17
CA GLY A 286 -16.36 -18.42 26.39
C GLY A 286 -17.83 -18.39 26.88
N ARG A 287 -18.11 -18.31 28.19
CA ARG A 287 -19.49 -18.35 28.72
C ARG A 287 -20.35 -17.14 28.30
N GLU A 288 -21.63 -17.38 28.03
CA GLU A 288 -22.62 -16.33 27.76
C GLU A 288 -23.24 -15.82 29.07
N ARG A 289 -23.02 -14.54 29.38
CA ARG A 289 -23.38 -13.94 30.68
C ARG A 289 -24.37 -12.80 30.54
N TYR A 290 -25.46 -12.91 31.29
CA TYR A 290 -26.43 -11.83 31.50
C TYR A 290 -26.28 -11.33 32.95
N TYR A 291 -26.08 -10.04 33.13
CA TYR A 291 -25.94 -9.43 34.45
C TYR A 291 -27.24 -8.74 34.88
N ILE A 292 -27.68 -8.92 36.12
CA ILE A 292 -28.71 -8.08 36.75
C ILE A 292 -28.04 -7.38 37.93
N LEU A 293 -27.74 -6.09 37.73
CA LEU A 293 -26.82 -5.36 38.58
C LEU A 293 -25.51 -6.16 38.79
N ASP A 294 -25.16 -6.44 40.05
CA ASP A 294 -23.93 -7.08 40.50
C ASP A 294 -23.92 -8.61 40.39
N ASN A 295 -25.04 -9.23 40.00
CA ASN A 295 -25.21 -10.68 39.94
C ASN A 295 -25.07 -11.15 38.48
N ASP A 296 -24.23 -12.14 38.23
CA ASP A 296 -24.11 -12.80 36.92
C ASP A 296 -24.99 -14.05 36.82
N TYR A 297 -25.63 -14.21 35.66
CA TYR A 297 -26.45 -15.35 35.30
C TYR A 297 -25.96 -15.91 33.97
N GLU A 298 -26.10 -17.21 33.77
CA GLU A 298 -26.02 -17.79 32.44
C GLU A 298 -27.10 -17.15 31.55
N ALA A 299 -26.71 -16.58 30.41
CA ALA A 299 -27.64 -15.79 29.60
C ALA A 299 -28.87 -16.60 29.16
N GLY A 300 -28.69 -17.90 28.88
CA GLY A 300 -29.76 -18.82 28.50
C GLY A 300 -30.77 -19.13 29.62
N SER A 301 -30.47 -18.79 30.88
CA SER A 301 -31.42 -18.88 32.00
C SER A 301 -32.37 -17.68 32.04
N VAL A 302 -31.89 -16.49 31.67
CA VAL A 302 -32.67 -15.24 31.62
C VAL A 302 -33.40 -15.08 30.28
N LEU A 303 -32.78 -15.55 29.20
CA LEU A 303 -33.27 -15.46 27.83
C LEU A 303 -33.44 -16.87 27.24
N PRO A 304 -34.59 -17.55 27.45
CA PRO A 304 -34.79 -18.93 27.03
C PRO A 304 -34.55 -19.20 25.55
N VAL A 305 -34.72 -18.20 24.68
CA VAL A 305 -34.48 -18.33 23.24
C VAL A 305 -33.02 -18.58 22.86
N LEU A 306 -32.05 -18.23 23.72
CA LEU A 306 -30.64 -18.56 23.48
C LEU A 306 -30.39 -20.08 23.46
N ARG A 307 -31.31 -20.87 24.02
CA ARG A 307 -31.31 -22.34 24.01
C ARG A 307 -31.86 -22.96 22.73
N ASP A 308 -32.35 -22.15 21.78
CA ASP A 308 -32.86 -22.59 20.48
C ASP A 308 -31.94 -22.07 19.36
N PRO A 309 -30.95 -22.86 18.90
CA PRO A 309 -29.99 -22.43 17.89
C PRO A 309 -30.64 -22.03 16.56
N ARG A 310 -31.76 -22.67 16.19
CA ARG A 310 -32.45 -22.40 14.91
C ARG A 310 -33.11 -21.03 14.94
N LYS A 311 -33.80 -20.67 16.03
CA LYS A 311 -34.36 -19.32 16.21
C LYS A 311 -33.26 -18.26 16.28
N MET A 312 -32.14 -18.57 16.93
CA MET A 312 -30.99 -17.67 17.02
C MET A 312 -30.35 -17.38 15.65
N GLU A 313 -30.13 -18.41 14.84
CA GLU A 313 -29.59 -18.25 13.48
C GLU A 313 -30.57 -17.51 12.55
N ALA A 314 -31.87 -17.84 12.63
CA ALA A 314 -32.90 -17.14 11.86
C ALA A 314 -32.97 -15.65 12.24
N LEU A 315 -32.88 -15.32 13.54
CA LEU A 315 -32.87 -13.94 14.02
C LEU A 315 -31.63 -13.17 13.56
N LEU A 316 -30.47 -13.83 13.54
CA LEU A 316 -29.22 -13.25 13.04
C LEU A 316 -29.32 -12.93 11.55
N LYS A 317 -29.75 -13.90 10.73
CA LYS A 317 -29.97 -13.72 9.28
C LYS A 317 -30.99 -12.61 9.00
N LYS A 318 -32.06 -12.54 9.78
CA LYS A 318 -33.07 -11.47 9.69
C LYS A 318 -32.46 -10.08 9.90
N LEU A 319 -31.72 -9.86 11.00
CA LEU A 319 -31.11 -8.54 11.23
C LEU A 319 -30.05 -8.19 10.17
N MET A 320 -29.24 -9.17 9.73
CA MET A 320 -28.27 -8.96 8.66
C MET A 320 -28.97 -8.54 7.36
N GLY A 321 -30.03 -9.23 6.95
CA GLY A 321 -30.81 -8.87 5.76
C GLY A 321 -31.53 -7.52 5.88
N GLN A 322 -32.09 -7.18 7.04
CA GLN A 322 -32.71 -5.87 7.28
C GLN A 322 -31.70 -4.72 7.17
N ILE A 323 -30.46 -4.93 7.63
CA ILE A 323 -29.36 -3.97 7.45
C ILE A 323 -28.90 -3.93 6.00
N GLU A 324 -28.71 -5.08 5.35
CA GLU A 324 -28.24 -5.14 3.97
C GLU A 324 -29.20 -4.42 3.00
N ILE A 325 -30.50 -4.64 3.16
CA ILE A 325 -31.55 -3.92 2.40
C ILE A 325 -31.52 -2.42 2.73
N GLY A 326 -31.46 -2.07 4.01
CA GLY A 326 -31.42 -0.67 4.46
C GLY A 326 -30.18 0.09 4.00
N VAL A 327 -29.04 -0.58 3.86
CA VAL A 327 -27.78 0.00 3.38
C VAL A 327 -27.74 0.05 1.86
N LYS A 328 -28.17 -1.01 1.14
CA LYS A 328 -28.26 -1.01 -0.33
C LYS A 328 -29.32 -0.04 -0.88
N GLY A 329 -30.36 0.25 -0.11
CA GLY A 329 -31.36 1.28 -0.42
C GLY A 329 -30.82 2.72 -0.33
N MET A 330 -29.62 2.93 0.24
CA MET A 330 -28.98 4.24 0.24
C MET A 330 -28.35 4.52 -1.13
N GLY A 331 -29.02 5.33 -1.95
CA GLY A 331 -28.41 5.92 -3.14
C GLY A 331 -27.10 6.62 -2.77
N PHE A 332 -25.98 6.08 -3.26
CA PHE A 332 -24.63 6.43 -2.82
C PHE A 332 -24.25 7.85 -3.27
N GLN A 333 -24.50 8.85 -2.41
CA GLN A 333 -23.85 10.16 -2.50
C GLN A 333 -22.63 10.18 -1.57
N PRO A 334 -21.40 10.00 -2.08
CA PRO A 334 -20.19 10.13 -1.26
C PRO A 334 -20.10 11.57 -0.77
N ARG A 335 -20.26 11.75 0.54
CA ARG A 335 -20.36 13.07 1.15
C ARG A 335 -18.97 13.65 1.33
N SER A 336 -18.50 14.36 0.30
CA SER A 336 -17.14 14.92 0.21
C SER A 336 -16.67 15.63 1.49
N GLN A 337 -15.45 15.30 1.92
CA GLN A 337 -14.78 15.81 3.12
C GLN A 337 -14.91 17.34 3.32
N PRO A 338 -14.94 17.84 4.57
CA PRO A 338 -15.06 19.28 4.84
C PRO A 338 -13.88 20.12 4.30
N ALA A 339 -12.68 19.55 4.19
CA ALA A 339 -11.52 20.18 3.54
C ALA A 339 -11.77 20.36 2.03
N LEU A 340 -12.22 19.29 1.35
CA LEU A 340 -12.61 19.33 -0.06
C LEU A 340 -13.78 20.30 -0.29
N ARG A 341 -14.72 20.46 0.65
CA ARG A 341 -15.83 21.41 0.50
C ARG A 341 -15.37 22.87 0.43
N ARG A 342 -14.34 23.27 1.20
CA ARG A 342 -13.72 24.61 1.09
C ARG A 342 -12.98 24.77 -0.24
N ARG A 343 -12.18 23.77 -0.64
CA ARG A 343 -11.45 23.78 -1.92
C ARG A 343 -12.42 23.84 -3.13
N ARG A 344 -13.51 23.08 -3.09
CA ARG A 344 -14.56 23.03 -4.14
C ARG A 344 -15.39 24.31 -4.19
N GLN A 345 -15.68 24.96 -3.06
CA GLN A 345 -16.29 26.30 -3.06
C GLN A 345 -15.36 27.39 -3.60
N LEU A 346 -14.05 27.30 -3.33
CA LEU A 346 -13.05 28.20 -3.93
C LEU A 346 -12.96 27.98 -5.45
N ILE A 347 -12.85 26.72 -5.89
CA ILE A 347 -12.82 26.36 -7.32
C ILE A 347 -14.12 26.78 -8.00
N GLN A 348 -15.30 26.54 -7.43
CA GLN A 348 -16.58 26.99 -8.00
C GLN A 348 -16.66 28.52 -8.12
N ARG A 349 -16.12 29.28 -7.15
CA ARG A 349 -16.03 30.75 -7.27
C ARG A 349 -15.05 31.17 -8.36
N LEU A 350 -13.89 30.53 -8.46
CA LEU A 350 -12.91 30.79 -9.52
C LEU A 350 -13.47 30.42 -10.91
N PHE A 351 -14.24 29.33 -11.03
CA PHE A 351 -14.91 28.93 -12.26
C PHE A 351 -16.05 29.89 -12.63
N LEU A 352 -16.80 30.40 -11.65
CA LEU A 352 -17.85 31.40 -11.88
C LEU A 352 -17.25 32.76 -12.28
N ILE A 353 -16.17 33.19 -11.64
CA ILE A 353 -15.42 34.40 -12.02
C ILE A 353 -14.81 34.23 -13.41
N GLY A 354 -14.18 33.07 -13.68
CA GLY A 354 -13.58 32.74 -14.97
C GLY A 354 -14.61 32.69 -16.11
N SER A 355 -15.79 32.10 -15.88
CA SER A 355 -16.85 32.05 -16.89
C SER A 355 -17.54 33.40 -17.10
N VAL A 356 -17.71 34.23 -16.07
CA VAL A 356 -18.17 35.63 -16.22
C VAL A 356 -17.14 36.48 -16.97
N SER A 357 -15.85 36.33 -16.66
CA SER A 357 -14.76 37.00 -17.38
C SER A 357 -14.66 36.53 -18.84
N LEU A 358 -14.83 35.24 -19.11
CA LEU A 358 -14.85 34.70 -20.47
C LEU A 358 -16.07 35.21 -21.26
N LEU A 359 -17.25 35.28 -20.63
CA LEU A 359 -18.45 35.86 -21.23
C LEU A 359 -18.24 37.35 -21.57
N LEU A 360 -17.62 38.11 -20.67
CA LEU A 360 -17.23 39.50 -20.90
C LEU A 360 -16.21 39.63 -22.04
N LEU A 361 -15.19 38.77 -22.11
CA LEU A 361 -14.22 38.76 -23.21
C LEU A 361 -14.87 38.46 -24.57
N VAL A 362 -15.80 37.49 -24.63
CA VAL A 362 -16.57 37.15 -25.84
C VAL A 362 -17.56 38.27 -26.24
N LEU A 363 -18.02 39.08 -25.29
CA LEU A 363 -18.84 40.26 -25.54
C LEU A 363 -18.00 41.45 -26.04
N ILE A 364 -16.81 41.69 -25.47
CA ILE A 364 -15.92 42.82 -25.78
C ILE A 364 -15.10 42.60 -27.05
N PHE A 365 -14.68 41.36 -27.34
CA PHE A 365 -13.83 41.01 -28.49
C PHE A 365 -14.59 40.12 -29.50
N PRO A 366 -15.15 40.69 -30.58
CA PRO A 366 -15.93 39.93 -31.57
C PRO A 366 -15.17 38.78 -32.24
N SER A 367 -13.85 38.91 -32.36
CA SER A 367 -12.95 37.90 -32.96
C SER A 367 -12.92 36.57 -32.21
N TRP A 368 -13.21 36.54 -30.91
CA TRP A 368 -13.22 35.30 -30.12
C TRP A 368 -14.48 34.43 -30.34
N ARG A 369 -15.54 35.00 -30.93
CA ARG A 369 -16.79 34.27 -31.21
C ARG A 369 -16.61 33.18 -32.27
N ALA A 370 -15.74 33.41 -33.25
CA ALA A 370 -15.46 32.47 -34.33
C ALA A 370 -14.76 31.19 -33.85
N THR A 371 -13.95 31.28 -32.79
CA THR A 371 -13.12 30.15 -32.30
C THR A 371 -13.84 29.24 -31.32
N ILE A 372 -14.80 29.77 -30.55
CA ILE A 372 -15.40 29.07 -29.40
C ILE A 372 -16.71 28.35 -29.75
N LEU A 373 -17.50 28.90 -30.68
CA LEU A 373 -18.82 28.35 -31.04
C LEU A 373 -18.82 26.96 -31.69
N PRO A 374 -17.83 26.53 -32.51
CA PRO A 374 -17.86 25.21 -33.14
C PRO A 374 -17.66 24.01 -32.19
N VAL A 375 -17.06 24.24 -31.01
CA VAL A 375 -16.67 23.16 -30.08
C VAL A 375 -17.85 22.66 -29.23
N VAL A 376 -18.87 23.49 -29.02
CA VAL A 376 -19.99 23.20 -28.12
C VAL A 376 -21.08 22.36 -28.79
N SER A 377 -21.17 22.36 -30.12
CA SER A 377 -22.28 21.77 -30.89
C SER A 377 -22.09 20.30 -31.30
N LEU A 378 -20.87 19.76 -31.26
CA LEU A 378 -20.56 18.41 -31.78
C LEU A 378 -20.58 17.28 -30.74
N GLY A 379 -20.60 17.58 -29.44
CA GLY A 379 -20.49 16.58 -28.36
C GLY A 379 -21.81 16.09 -27.74
N LEU A 380 -22.98 16.57 -28.19
CA LEU A 380 -24.26 16.39 -27.48
C LEU A 380 -25.26 15.46 -28.18
N LEU A 381 -24.90 14.86 -29.32
CA LEU A 381 -25.80 14.01 -30.13
C LEU A 381 -25.11 12.75 -30.64
N SER A 382 -24.63 11.89 -29.73
CA SER A 382 -24.57 10.45 -29.96
C SER A 382 -25.56 9.75 -29.02
N SER A 383 -26.37 8.87 -29.58
CA SER A 383 -27.59 8.37 -28.96
C SER A 383 -27.37 7.06 -28.21
N THR A 384 -27.65 7.09 -26.90
CA THR A 384 -28.39 6.06 -26.15
C THR A 384 -28.29 4.61 -26.63
N GLU A 385 -27.37 3.82 -26.07
CA GLU A 385 -27.63 2.38 -25.78
C GLU A 385 -26.73 1.74 -24.70
N ASP A 386 -26.26 2.49 -23.69
CA ASP A 386 -25.47 1.88 -22.60
C ASP A 386 -25.69 2.54 -21.21
N LEU A 387 -26.89 2.33 -20.66
CA LEU A 387 -27.25 2.73 -19.29
C LEU A 387 -27.63 1.52 -18.42
N GLN A 388 -26.88 0.42 -18.56
CA GLN A 388 -26.92 -0.69 -17.60
C GLN A 388 -25.97 -0.41 -16.41
N LEU A 389 -26.57 -0.12 -15.25
CA LEU A 389 -26.03 -0.35 -13.88
C LEU A 389 -24.49 -0.29 -13.70
N GLN A 390 -23.91 0.92 -13.67
CA GLN A 390 -22.47 1.15 -13.43
C GLN A 390 -21.87 0.58 -12.12
N THR A 391 -22.67 -0.03 -11.23
CA THR A 391 -22.23 -0.65 -9.98
C THR A 391 -22.09 -2.18 -10.04
N VAL A 392 -22.55 -2.84 -11.11
CA VAL A 392 -22.38 -4.28 -11.31
C VAL A 392 -21.34 -4.49 -12.42
N ARG A 393 -20.22 -5.12 -12.08
CA ARG A 393 -19.20 -5.51 -13.07
C ARG A 393 -19.17 -7.03 -13.15
N TYR A 394 -19.48 -7.57 -14.33
CA TYR A 394 -19.29 -8.98 -14.65
C TYR A 394 -17.86 -9.19 -15.15
N TYR A 395 -17.22 -10.26 -14.70
CA TYR A 395 -15.88 -10.64 -15.12
C TYR A 395 -15.86 -12.16 -15.36
N ASP A 396 -15.60 -12.56 -16.59
CA ASP A 396 -15.33 -13.96 -16.90
C ASP A 396 -13.84 -14.24 -16.78
N LEU A 397 -13.45 -15.01 -15.77
CA LEU A 397 -12.05 -15.34 -15.55
C LEU A 397 -11.50 -16.35 -16.57
N SER A 398 -12.35 -17.05 -17.34
CA SER A 398 -11.86 -17.92 -18.43
C SER A 398 -11.34 -17.12 -19.63
N ALA A 399 -11.67 -15.83 -19.74
CA ALA A 399 -11.17 -14.95 -20.80
C ALA A 399 -9.78 -14.35 -20.52
N VAL A 400 -9.25 -14.50 -19.31
CA VAL A 400 -7.99 -13.86 -18.84
C VAL A 400 -7.01 -14.90 -18.30
N GLN A 401 -6.61 -15.83 -19.16
CA GLN A 401 -5.75 -16.98 -18.81
C GLN A 401 -4.25 -16.71 -18.94
N GLY A 402 -3.86 -15.73 -19.76
CA GLY A 402 -2.47 -15.50 -20.16
C GLY A 402 -2.07 -16.40 -21.33
N THR A 403 -1.73 -15.81 -22.47
CA THR A 403 -1.34 -16.51 -23.70
C THR A 403 -0.02 -16.00 -24.29
N ALA A 404 0.63 -16.85 -25.10
CA ALA A 404 1.93 -16.58 -25.74
C ALA A 404 1.99 -15.24 -26.51
N ASP A 405 0.88 -14.89 -27.15
CA ASP A 405 0.63 -13.76 -28.04
C ASP A 405 -0.17 -12.64 -27.33
N GLY A 406 0.07 -12.44 -26.03
CA GLY A 406 -0.71 -11.54 -25.18
C GLY A 406 -0.82 -10.10 -25.68
N TRP A 407 0.21 -9.58 -26.37
CA TRP A 407 0.20 -8.24 -26.96
C TRP A 407 -0.80 -8.10 -28.12
N GLU A 408 -1.03 -9.16 -28.91
CA GLU A 408 -2.01 -9.15 -30.02
C GLU A 408 -3.45 -9.27 -29.52
N LYS A 409 -3.62 -9.86 -28.33
CA LYS A 409 -4.91 -10.10 -27.66
C LYS A 409 -5.28 -9.03 -26.63
N GLU A 410 -4.52 -7.94 -26.58
CA GLU A 410 -4.70 -6.84 -25.62
C GLU A 410 -4.71 -7.31 -24.14
N GLU A 411 -3.91 -8.33 -23.82
CA GLU A 411 -3.85 -8.90 -22.47
C GLU A 411 -3.24 -7.90 -21.47
N ARG A 412 -3.88 -7.71 -20.32
CA ARG A 412 -3.42 -6.77 -19.30
C ARG A 412 -2.36 -7.37 -18.38
N VAL A 413 -1.28 -6.62 -18.18
CA VAL A 413 -0.15 -6.94 -17.31
C VAL A 413 -0.22 -6.09 -16.05
N LEU A 414 -0.10 -6.70 -14.89
CA LEU A 414 0.11 -6.00 -13.62
C LEU A 414 1.59 -6.00 -13.28
N MET A 415 2.27 -4.86 -13.40
CA MET A 415 3.69 -4.74 -13.05
C MET A 415 3.85 -4.39 -11.57
N CYS A 416 4.47 -5.27 -10.79
CA CYS A 416 4.64 -5.11 -9.34
C CYS A 416 6.10 -4.84 -8.95
N THR A 417 6.35 -3.71 -8.30
CA THR A 417 7.68 -3.29 -7.82
C THR A 417 7.61 -2.90 -6.34
N PRO A 418 8.15 -3.72 -5.41
CA PRO A 418 8.37 -3.30 -4.03
C PRO A 418 9.54 -2.30 -3.97
N LEU A 419 9.42 -1.26 -3.14
CA LEU A 419 10.37 -0.17 -3.03
C LEU A 419 10.75 0.08 -1.58
N ARG A 420 12.05 0.25 -1.34
CA ARG A 420 12.62 0.72 -0.09
C ARG A 420 13.89 1.52 -0.39
N ASP A 421 13.99 2.72 0.16
CA ASP A 421 15.21 3.55 0.08
C ASP A 421 15.76 3.65 -1.38
N ALA A 422 14.85 3.76 -2.35
CA ALA A 422 15.09 3.49 -3.78
C ALA A 422 15.22 4.75 -4.66
N SER A 423 15.24 5.95 -4.07
CA SER A 423 15.27 7.24 -4.81
C SER A 423 16.40 7.34 -5.84
N SER A 424 17.56 6.75 -5.57
CA SER A 424 18.71 6.65 -6.47
C SER A 424 18.42 5.88 -7.77
N HIS A 425 17.55 4.88 -7.73
CA HIS A 425 17.31 3.96 -8.84
C HIS A 425 16.11 4.38 -9.70
N LEU A 426 15.18 5.17 -9.16
CA LEU A 426 13.98 5.63 -9.87
C LEU A 426 14.26 6.30 -11.24
N PRO A 427 15.26 7.18 -11.43
CA PRO A 427 15.58 7.76 -12.75
C PRO A 427 15.82 6.71 -13.85
N MET A 428 16.61 5.68 -13.53
CA MET A 428 16.90 4.57 -14.43
C MET A 428 15.67 3.68 -14.61
N PHE A 429 14.96 3.35 -13.53
CA PHE A 429 13.75 2.52 -13.61
C PHE A 429 12.68 3.12 -14.53
N PHE A 430 12.45 4.44 -14.46
CA PHE A 430 11.50 5.12 -15.35
C PHE A 430 12.00 5.27 -16.79
N SER A 431 13.32 5.31 -17.04
CA SER A 431 13.83 5.28 -18.42
C SER A 431 13.57 3.91 -19.06
N HIS A 432 13.66 2.82 -18.29
CA HIS A 432 13.25 1.49 -18.75
C HIS A 432 11.76 1.38 -19.01
N LEU A 433 10.90 1.88 -18.10
CA LEU A 433 9.45 1.91 -18.33
C LEU A 433 9.10 2.59 -19.65
N ARG A 434 9.71 3.74 -19.95
CA ARG A 434 9.46 4.50 -21.19
C ARG A 434 9.91 3.80 -22.48
N ASN A 435 10.82 2.84 -22.36
CA ASN A 435 11.37 2.12 -23.50
C ASN A 435 10.71 0.75 -23.75
N LEU A 436 9.77 0.30 -22.90
CA LEU A 436 9.08 -0.97 -23.11
C LEU A 436 8.30 -0.97 -24.44
N THR A 437 8.35 -2.08 -25.18
CA THR A 437 7.58 -2.22 -26.43
C THR A 437 6.13 -2.64 -26.19
N TYR A 438 5.86 -3.33 -25.06
CA TYR A 438 4.52 -3.77 -24.71
C TYR A 438 3.60 -2.56 -24.49
N PRO A 439 2.38 -2.50 -25.08
CA PRO A 439 1.58 -1.28 -25.07
C PRO A 439 1.28 -0.75 -23.66
N HIS A 440 1.81 0.43 -23.31
CA HIS A 440 1.79 0.94 -21.93
C HIS A 440 0.38 1.00 -21.31
N HIS A 441 -0.64 1.31 -22.10
CA HIS A 441 -2.04 1.36 -21.65
C HIS A 441 -2.62 0.00 -21.19
N LEU A 442 -1.95 -1.12 -21.52
CA LEU A 442 -2.24 -2.48 -21.05
C LEU A 442 -1.43 -2.86 -19.80
N ILE A 443 -0.42 -2.07 -19.45
CA ILE A 443 0.41 -2.25 -18.26
C ILE A 443 -0.15 -1.39 -17.13
N ASP A 444 -0.70 -2.03 -16.12
CA ASP A 444 -1.09 -1.39 -14.87
C ASP A 444 0.10 -1.45 -13.89
N LEU A 445 0.54 -0.31 -13.35
CA LEU A 445 1.71 -0.24 -12.45
C LEU A 445 1.29 -0.34 -10.97
N ALA A 446 2.03 -1.11 -10.19
CA ALA A 446 1.77 -1.34 -8.78
C ALA A 446 3.05 -1.23 -7.95
N PHE A 447 3.11 -0.23 -7.07
CA PHE A 447 4.25 0.04 -6.20
C PHE A 447 3.87 -0.17 -4.73
N LEU A 448 4.76 -0.78 -3.94
CA LEU A 448 4.67 -0.77 -2.48
C LEU A 448 5.92 -0.15 -1.88
N VAL A 449 5.79 1.04 -1.29
CA VAL A 449 6.85 1.69 -0.51
C VAL A 449 6.77 1.21 0.95
N SER A 450 7.89 0.76 1.53
CA SER A 450 7.94 0.24 2.91
C SER A 450 9.25 0.60 3.62
N ASP A 451 9.15 1.05 4.88
CA ASP A 451 10.29 1.25 5.79
C ASP A 451 11.43 2.14 5.21
N SER A 452 11.09 3.00 4.23
CA SER A 452 11.97 3.97 3.59
C SER A 452 12.24 5.18 4.49
N LYS A 453 13.40 5.80 4.29
CA LYS A 453 13.91 6.97 5.04
C LYS A 453 14.34 8.12 4.14
N ASP A 454 14.47 7.86 2.84
CA ASP A 454 14.76 8.84 1.80
C ASP A 454 13.46 9.46 1.22
N ASN A 455 13.58 10.16 0.10
CA ASN A 455 12.47 10.79 -0.64
C ASN A 455 11.86 9.87 -1.72
N THR A 456 11.94 8.54 -1.58
CA THR A 456 11.40 7.58 -2.57
C THR A 456 9.95 7.90 -2.93
N LEU A 457 9.09 8.17 -1.95
CA LEU A 457 7.64 8.33 -2.17
C LEU A 457 7.32 9.62 -2.93
N GLU A 458 7.97 10.72 -2.57
CA GLU A 458 7.81 12.03 -3.24
C GLU A 458 8.33 11.97 -4.68
N MET A 459 9.51 11.36 -4.87
CA MET A 459 10.15 11.25 -6.18
C MET A 459 9.35 10.33 -7.11
N LEU A 460 8.92 9.16 -6.63
CA LEU A 460 8.00 8.27 -7.34
C LEU A 460 6.73 9.02 -7.76
N SER A 461 6.13 9.79 -6.85
CA SER A 461 4.90 10.54 -7.13
C SER A 461 5.09 11.62 -8.21
N SER A 462 6.25 12.31 -8.23
CA SER A 462 6.59 13.27 -9.29
C SER A 462 6.74 12.58 -10.64
N MET A 463 7.55 11.53 -10.69
CA MET A 463 7.89 10.82 -11.92
C MET A 463 6.68 10.09 -12.53
N LEU A 464 5.77 9.54 -11.71
CA LEU A 464 4.49 9.00 -12.19
C LEU A 464 3.60 10.11 -12.76
N GLY A 465 3.60 11.30 -12.16
CA GLY A 465 2.90 12.47 -12.68
C GLY A 465 3.44 12.92 -14.04
N GLU A 466 4.76 12.96 -14.20
CA GLU A 466 5.46 13.28 -15.45
C GLU A 466 5.23 12.21 -16.54
N LEU A 467 5.22 10.93 -16.16
CA LEU A 467 4.94 9.80 -17.06
C LEU A 467 3.49 9.79 -17.58
N GLN A 468 2.53 10.16 -16.72
CA GLN A 468 1.10 10.24 -17.08
C GLN A 468 0.71 11.54 -17.77
N ALA A 469 1.51 12.60 -17.66
CA ALA A 469 1.29 13.89 -18.31
C ALA A 469 2.06 14.03 -19.65
N ASP A 470 2.55 12.93 -20.20
CA ASP A 470 3.28 12.93 -21.47
C ASP A 470 2.40 13.42 -22.64
N SER A 471 3.03 14.03 -23.63
CA SER A 471 2.36 14.53 -24.83
C SER A 471 2.02 13.44 -25.85
N ASP A 472 2.72 12.31 -25.83
CA ASP A 472 2.42 11.17 -26.69
C ASP A 472 1.29 10.32 -26.04
N PRO A 473 0.15 10.12 -26.71
CA PRO A 473 -0.96 9.32 -26.16
C PRO A 473 -0.63 7.84 -25.94
N HIS A 474 0.47 7.33 -26.48
CA HIS A 474 0.93 5.94 -26.26
C HIS A 474 1.85 5.79 -25.04
N MET A 475 2.40 6.88 -24.50
CA MET A 475 3.32 6.86 -23.35
C MET A 475 2.64 6.61 -21.99
N PRO A 476 1.42 7.13 -21.69
CA PRO A 476 0.74 6.84 -20.44
C PRO A 476 0.45 5.35 -20.22
N PHE A 477 0.80 4.90 -19.02
CA PHE A 477 0.46 3.59 -18.49
C PHE A 477 -1.02 3.50 -18.09
N GLY A 478 -1.49 2.28 -17.83
CA GLY A 478 -2.85 2.01 -17.34
C GLY A 478 -3.12 2.49 -15.90
N GLU A 479 -3.80 1.68 -15.11
CA GLU A 479 -4.15 2.04 -13.72
C GLU A 479 -2.92 1.92 -12.81
N ILE A 480 -2.47 3.06 -12.27
CA ILE A 480 -1.32 3.15 -11.36
C ILE A 480 -1.79 3.09 -9.90
N SER A 481 -1.21 2.17 -9.12
CA SER A 481 -1.46 2.00 -7.69
C SER A 481 -0.17 2.19 -6.89
N VAL A 482 -0.14 3.18 -5.99
CA VAL A 482 0.98 3.39 -5.04
C VAL A 482 0.47 3.11 -3.62
N ILE A 483 1.08 2.11 -2.97
CA ILE A 483 0.75 1.67 -1.62
C ILE A 483 1.89 2.03 -0.69
N HIS A 484 1.61 2.69 0.43
CA HIS A 484 2.57 2.84 1.52
C HIS A 484 2.17 1.91 2.66
N LYS A 485 3.08 1.00 3.05
CA LYS A 485 2.89 0.12 4.20
C LYS A 485 4.23 -0.33 4.77
N ASP A 486 4.52 0.08 6.00
CA ASP A 486 5.71 -0.38 6.73
C ASP A 486 5.49 -1.75 7.40
N PHE A 487 6.52 -2.60 7.39
CA PHE A 487 6.55 -3.89 8.10
C PHE A 487 7.40 -3.87 9.37
N GLY A 488 8.07 -2.75 9.67
CA GLY A 488 8.79 -2.55 10.92
C GLY A 488 10.13 -3.29 10.97
N GLN A 489 10.80 -3.42 9.83
CA GLN A 489 12.09 -4.10 9.72
C GLN A 489 13.16 -3.32 10.49
N LYS A 490 13.47 -3.78 11.71
CA LYS A 490 14.47 -3.15 12.59
C LYS A 490 15.84 -3.13 11.93
N VAL A 491 16.32 -1.94 11.60
CA VAL A 491 17.64 -1.71 11.04
C VAL A 491 18.67 -1.74 12.17
N THR A 492 19.26 -2.91 12.45
CA THR A 492 20.54 -2.99 13.18
C THR A 492 21.66 -2.36 12.35
N GLN A 493 22.59 -1.68 13.04
CA GLN A 493 23.53 -0.75 12.39
C GLN A 493 24.78 -1.43 11.81
N ASP A 494 25.14 -2.63 12.24
CA ASP A 494 26.30 -3.36 11.69
C ASP A 494 25.96 -4.05 10.37
N VAL A 495 26.65 -3.65 9.30
CA VAL A 495 26.51 -4.23 7.96
C VAL A 495 26.87 -5.73 7.98
N GLU A 496 27.93 -6.10 8.69
CA GLU A 496 28.35 -7.50 8.88
C GLU A 496 27.25 -8.36 9.54
N SER A 497 26.45 -7.81 10.46
CA SER A 497 25.33 -8.54 11.10
C SER A 497 24.15 -8.80 10.16
N ARG A 498 24.03 -8.06 9.05
CA ARG A 498 22.92 -8.20 8.08
C ARG A 498 23.15 -9.34 7.10
N HIS A 499 24.40 -9.70 6.86
CA HIS A 499 24.80 -10.80 5.97
C HIS A 499 24.99 -12.13 6.71
N GLY A 500 24.78 -12.19 8.04
CA GLY A 500 24.78 -13.48 8.74
C GLY A 500 23.58 -14.34 8.32
N PHE A 501 23.84 -15.61 7.98
CA PHE A 501 22.82 -16.59 7.55
C PHE A 501 21.52 -16.57 8.38
N ALA A 502 21.65 -16.49 9.71
CA ALA A 502 20.53 -16.45 10.65
C ALA A 502 19.59 -15.22 10.50
N ALA A 503 20.07 -14.08 9.99
CA ALA A 503 19.26 -12.87 9.79
C ALA A 503 18.46 -12.92 8.47
N GLN A 504 19.01 -13.60 7.45
CA GLN A 504 18.51 -13.59 6.09
C GLN A 504 17.14 -14.28 5.95
N ALA A 505 16.91 -15.36 6.71
CA ALA A 505 15.60 -16.02 6.81
C ALA A 505 14.49 -15.06 7.29
N GLY A 506 14.78 -14.21 8.27
CA GLY A 506 13.85 -13.20 8.78
C GLY A 506 13.55 -12.11 7.75
N ARG A 507 14.57 -11.67 7.00
CA ARG A 507 14.41 -10.71 5.90
C ARG A 507 13.49 -11.25 4.80
N ARG A 508 13.70 -12.48 4.31
CA ARG A 508 12.84 -13.10 3.29
C ARG A 508 11.39 -13.20 3.74
N LYS A 509 11.13 -13.65 4.97
CA LYS A 509 9.77 -13.71 5.53
C LYS A 509 9.08 -12.33 5.57
N LEU A 510 9.81 -11.23 5.77
CA LEU A 510 9.26 -9.86 5.69
C LEU A 510 9.05 -9.37 4.23
N MET A 511 9.99 -9.62 3.33
CA MET A 511 9.84 -9.30 1.89
C MET A 511 8.64 -10.03 1.27
N ALA A 512 8.42 -11.29 1.66
CA ALA A 512 7.25 -12.07 1.27
C ALA A 512 5.93 -11.41 1.70
N GLN A 513 5.88 -10.81 2.90
CA GLN A 513 4.71 -10.03 3.33
C GLN A 513 4.51 -8.80 2.44
N ALA A 514 5.57 -8.07 2.11
CA ALA A 514 5.49 -6.92 1.20
C ALA A 514 4.97 -7.31 -0.19
N ARG A 515 5.54 -8.33 -0.84
CA ARG A 515 5.06 -8.82 -2.14
C ARG A 515 3.60 -9.29 -2.07
N ASN A 516 3.20 -10.06 -1.05
CA ASN A 516 1.81 -10.49 -0.89
C ASN A 516 0.82 -9.33 -0.67
N TRP A 517 1.19 -8.32 0.12
CA TRP A 517 0.33 -7.15 0.36
C TRP A 517 0.14 -6.31 -0.91
N LEU A 518 1.21 -6.09 -1.68
CA LEU A 518 1.16 -5.41 -2.97
C LEU A 518 0.22 -6.14 -3.94
N LEU A 519 0.44 -7.44 -4.13
CA LEU A 519 -0.35 -8.28 -5.02
C LEU A 519 -1.83 -8.32 -4.62
N SER A 520 -2.12 -8.59 -3.34
CA SER A 520 -3.50 -8.75 -2.85
C SER A 520 -4.32 -7.46 -2.94
N ALA A 521 -3.66 -6.31 -2.93
CA ALA A 521 -4.30 -5.01 -3.03
C ALA A 521 -4.48 -4.50 -4.48
N THR A 522 -3.75 -5.05 -5.45
CA THR A 522 -3.70 -4.52 -6.83
C THR A 522 -4.14 -5.52 -7.91
N LEU A 523 -4.20 -6.82 -7.63
CA LEU A 523 -4.65 -7.84 -8.57
C LEU A 523 -6.16 -7.75 -8.87
N ARG A 524 -6.50 -7.17 -10.02
CA ARG A 524 -7.88 -7.06 -10.51
C ARG A 524 -8.28 -8.30 -11.32
N PRO A 525 -9.60 -8.55 -11.51
CA PRO A 525 -10.11 -9.60 -12.40
C PRO A 525 -9.68 -9.48 -13.87
N THR A 526 -9.25 -8.30 -14.32
CA THR A 526 -8.90 -8.01 -15.71
C THR A 526 -7.47 -8.37 -16.10
N HIS A 527 -6.58 -8.64 -15.15
CA HIS A 527 -5.19 -9.00 -15.45
C HIS A 527 -5.10 -10.43 -15.97
N SER A 528 -4.33 -10.64 -17.04
CA SER A 528 -3.93 -11.96 -17.54
C SER A 528 -2.55 -12.35 -17.02
N TRP A 529 -1.69 -11.37 -16.73
CA TRP A 529 -0.32 -11.55 -16.28
C TRP A 529 0.04 -10.65 -15.10
N VAL A 530 1.03 -11.08 -14.32
CA VAL A 530 1.70 -10.29 -13.28
C VAL A 530 3.20 -10.34 -13.56
N TYR A 531 3.83 -9.18 -13.65
CA TYR A 531 5.26 -9.03 -13.88
C TYR A 531 5.93 -8.39 -12.65
N TRP A 532 6.68 -9.19 -11.89
CA TRP A 532 7.49 -8.69 -10.79
C TRP A 532 8.79 -8.14 -11.32
N ARG A 533 9.15 -6.93 -10.90
CA ARG A 533 10.39 -6.28 -11.31
C ARG A 533 10.95 -5.44 -10.17
N ASP A 534 12.17 -5.75 -9.74
CA ASP A 534 12.89 -4.94 -8.77
C ASP A 534 13.45 -3.66 -9.46
N ALA A 535 13.69 -2.58 -8.70
CA ALA A 535 13.91 -1.23 -9.23
C ALA A 535 15.37 -0.91 -9.62
N ASP A 536 16.28 -1.80 -9.26
CA ASP A 536 17.74 -1.74 -9.31
C ASP A 536 18.34 -2.46 -10.54
N VAL A 537 17.51 -2.87 -11.49
CA VAL A 537 17.96 -3.58 -12.71
C VAL A 537 18.41 -2.61 -13.80
N GLU A 538 19.73 -2.50 -13.96
CA GLU A 538 20.48 -1.58 -14.83
C GLU A 538 20.22 -1.72 -16.33
N THR A 539 20.04 -2.93 -16.88
CA THR A 539 19.53 -3.08 -18.26
C THR A 539 18.68 -4.34 -18.45
N ALA A 540 17.75 -4.27 -19.40
CA ALA A 540 17.00 -5.41 -19.94
C ALA A 540 16.54 -5.10 -21.37
N PRO A 541 16.26 -6.11 -22.21
CA PRO A 541 15.62 -5.90 -23.50
C PRO A 541 14.27 -5.21 -23.36
N PHE A 542 13.96 -4.31 -24.30
CA PHE A 542 12.71 -3.53 -24.31
C PHE A 542 11.47 -4.40 -24.53
N THR A 543 11.66 -5.54 -25.20
CA THR A 543 10.71 -6.61 -25.51
C THR A 543 10.55 -7.65 -24.40
N ILE A 544 11.12 -7.44 -23.20
CA ILE A 544 11.18 -8.46 -22.15
C ILE A 544 9.82 -9.04 -21.72
N ILE A 545 8.74 -8.30 -21.86
CA ILE A 545 7.40 -8.80 -21.51
C ILE A 545 6.96 -9.82 -22.59
N GLU A 546 7.04 -9.44 -23.86
CA GLU A 546 6.75 -10.26 -25.03
C GLU A 546 7.67 -11.50 -25.12
N ASP A 547 8.97 -11.28 -24.92
CA ASP A 547 10.02 -12.30 -25.01
C ASP A 547 9.86 -13.40 -23.96
N LEU A 548 9.31 -13.07 -22.79
CA LEU A 548 8.95 -14.03 -21.74
C LEU A 548 7.54 -14.63 -21.96
N MET A 549 6.57 -13.84 -22.45
CA MET A 549 5.21 -14.32 -22.72
C MET A 549 5.18 -15.46 -23.73
N ARG A 550 5.92 -15.34 -24.84
CA ARG A 550 5.90 -16.28 -25.98
C ARG A 550 6.22 -17.74 -25.62
N HIS A 551 6.89 -17.99 -24.49
CA HIS A 551 7.16 -19.34 -23.97
C HIS A 551 5.91 -20.03 -23.37
N ASP A 552 4.81 -19.29 -23.19
CA ASP A 552 3.49 -19.72 -22.68
C ASP A 552 3.48 -20.36 -21.28
N LYS A 553 4.56 -20.21 -20.50
CA LYS A 553 4.69 -20.81 -19.16
C LYS A 553 3.84 -20.09 -18.12
N ASP A 554 3.45 -20.83 -17.08
CA ASP A 554 2.74 -20.29 -15.93
C ASP A 554 3.60 -19.35 -15.08
N VAL A 555 4.89 -19.68 -14.90
CA VAL A 555 5.92 -18.85 -14.24
C VAL A 555 7.21 -18.96 -15.04
N ILE A 556 7.81 -17.83 -15.41
CA ILE A 556 9.08 -17.75 -16.12
C ILE A 556 9.98 -16.63 -15.60
N VAL A 557 11.29 -16.90 -15.54
CA VAL A 557 12.33 -15.94 -15.13
C VAL A 557 13.49 -15.88 -16.15
N PRO A 558 14.07 -14.69 -16.43
CA PRO A 558 15.31 -14.57 -17.17
C PRO A 558 16.52 -14.91 -16.28
N ASN A 559 17.70 -15.06 -16.87
CA ASN A 559 18.95 -15.08 -16.13
C ASN A 559 19.35 -13.67 -15.66
N VAL A 560 19.96 -13.55 -14.49
CA VAL A 560 20.30 -12.25 -13.88
C VAL A 560 21.78 -12.20 -13.52
N TRP A 561 22.49 -11.31 -14.20
CA TRP A 561 23.92 -11.05 -14.02
C TRP A 561 24.14 -9.63 -13.53
N ARG A 562 25.33 -9.33 -13.03
CA ARG A 562 25.79 -7.97 -12.75
C ARG A 562 27.04 -7.66 -13.57
N PRO A 563 27.18 -6.44 -14.13
CA PRO A 563 28.48 -6.00 -14.58
C PRO A 563 29.38 -5.83 -13.35
N LEU A 564 30.67 -5.99 -13.56
CA LEU A 564 31.71 -5.68 -12.60
C LEU A 564 32.75 -4.80 -13.27
N PRO A 565 33.50 -3.99 -12.52
CA PRO A 565 34.69 -3.36 -13.06
C PRO A 565 35.73 -4.40 -13.53
N ASP A 566 36.57 -4.04 -14.51
CA ASP A 566 37.54 -4.94 -15.14
C ASP A 566 38.45 -5.66 -14.12
N TRP A 567 38.85 -4.98 -13.04
CA TRP A 567 39.71 -5.53 -11.99
C TRP A 567 39.03 -6.60 -11.11
N LEU A 568 37.70 -6.70 -11.16
CA LEU A 568 36.90 -7.75 -10.52
C LEU A 568 36.40 -8.82 -11.50
N GLY A 569 36.81 -8.77 -12.77
CA GLY A 569 36.49 -9.78 -13.78
C GLY A 569 35.35 -9.42 -14.75
N GLY A 570 34.88 -8.17 -14.77
CA GLY A 570 34.00 -7.64 -15.83
C GLY A 570 32.51 -8.03 -15.74
N GLU A 571 32.18 -9.28 -15.39
CA GLU A 571 30.80 -9.74 -15.21
C GLU A 571 30.70 -10.87 -14.17
N GLN A 572 29.57 -10.98 -13.47
CA GLN A 572 29.31 -12.06 -12.51
C GLN A 572 27.83 -12.46 -12.45
N PRO A 573 27.50 -13.76 -12.26
CA PRO A 573 26.15 -14.19 -11.89
C PRO A 573 25.66 -13.50 -10.61
N TYR A 574 24.45 -12.94 -10.64
CA TYR A 574 23.88 -12.18 -9.51
C TYR A 574 22.80 -12.96 -8.76
N ASP A 575 21.76 -13.42 -9.44
CA ASP A 575 20.61 -14.05 -8.78
C ASP A 575 20.77 -15.57 -8.64
N LEU A 576 21.25 -16.00 -7.48
CA LEU A 576 21.41 -17.42 -7.14
C LEU A 576 20.10 -18.10 -6.67
N ASN A 577 18.97 -17.39 -6.64
CA ASN A 577 17.70 -17.91 -6.13
C ASN A 577 16.88 -18.67 -7.19
N SER A 578 17.29 -18.61 -8.46
CA SER A 578 16.73 -19.40 -9.55
C SER A 578 17.54 -20.69 -9.72
N TRP A 579 16.95 -21.83 -9.37
CA TRP A 579 17.64 -23.13 -9.32
C TRP A 579 16.68 -24.32 -9.48
N GLN A 580 17.22 -25.46 -9.91
CA GLN A 580 16.54 -26.76 -9.88
C GLN A 580 16.96 -27.56 -8.64
N GLU A 581 16.04 -28.35 -8.09
CA GLU A 581 16.25 -29.09 -6.84
C GLU A 581 17.28 -30.22 -6.98
N SER A 582 17.97 -30.55 -5.88
CA SER A 582 18.98 -31.63 -5.83
C SER A 582 18.69 -32.65 -4.72
N GLU A 583 19.12 -33.90 -4.93
CA GLU A 583 18.96 -34.96 -3.91
C GLU A 583 19.68 -34.63 -2.59
N THR A 584 20.84 -33.96 -2.68
CA THR A 584 21.61 -33.49 -1.52
C THR A 584 20.89 -32.39 -0.74
N ALA A 585 20.24 -31.44 -1.43
CA ALA A 585 19.45 -30.40 -0.78
C ALA A 585 18.17 -30.95 -0.14
N LEU A 586 17.52 -31.93 -0.77
CA LEU A 586 16.39 -32.65 -0.17
C LEU A 586 16.80 -33.41 1.09
N ALA A 587 17.89 -34.18 1.04
CA ALA A 587 18.43 -34.87 2.21
C ALA A 587 18.83 -33.91 3.33
N LEU A 588 19.43 -32.76 3.00
CA LEU A 588 19.72 -31.70 3.97
C LEU A 588 18.42 -31.13 4.58
N ALA A 589 17.41 -30.82 3.75
CA ALA A 589 16.14 -30.27 4.19
C ALA A 589 15.39 -31.19 5.17
N GLU A 590 15.52 -32.51 5.05
CA GLU A 590 14.97 -33.47 6.02
C GLU A 590 15.63 -33.40 7.41
N THR A 591 16.89 -32.94 7.50
CA THR A 591 17.61 -32.81 8.79
C THR A 591 17.30 -31.52 9.55
N LEU A 592 16.66 -30.54 8.92
CA LEU A 592 16.43 -29.21 9.50
C LEU A 592 15.07 -29.10 10.22
N ASP A 593 15.00 -28.27 11.26
CA ASP A 593 13.76 -27.94 11.98
C ASP A 593 12.67 -27.37 11.06
N GLU A 594 11.39 -27.54 11.41
CA GLU A 594 10.23 -27.13 10.58
C GLU A 594 10.28 -25.65 10.16
N ASP A 595 10.64 -24.74 11.07
CA ASP A 595 10.73 -23.30 10.85
C ASP A 595 11.98 -22.82 10.10
N ALA A 596 12.97 -23.70 9.91
CA ALA A 596 14.24 -23.38 9.25
C ALA A 596 14.03 -22.96 7.79
N VAL A 597 14.89 -22.07 7.30
CA VAL A 597 14.90 -21.60 5.91
C VAL A 597 16.32 -21.71 5.37
N ILE A 598 16.48 -22.52 4.33
CA ILE A 598 17.67 -22.54 3.47
C ILE A 598 17.65 -21.24 2.66
N VAL A 599 18.82 -20.63 2.50
CA VAL A 599 19.02 -19.49 1.62
C VAL A 599 20.25 -19.76 0.79
N GLU A 600 20.09 -19.75 -0.54
CA GLU A 600 21.21 -19.99 -1.46
C GLU A 600 22.28 -18.89 -1.43
N GLY A 601 23.48 -19.27 -1.85
CA GLY A 601 24.67 -18.40 -1.86
C GLY A 601 25.43 -18.34 -0.52
N TYR A 602 25.06 -19.16 0.47
CA TYR A 602 25.69 -19.22 1.79
C TYR A 602 26.47 -20.52 2.01
N ALA A 603 27.69 -20.41 2.54
CA ALA A 603 28.60 -21.54 2.72
C ALA A 603 28.15 -22.52 3.84
N GLU A 604 27.24 -22.08 4.71
CA GLU A 604 26.68 -22.84 5.81
C GLU A 604 25.93 -24.11 5.36
N TYR A 605 25.32 -24.10 4.16
CA TYR A 605 24.56 -25.22 3.60
C TYR A 605 25.01 -25.54 2.17
N ALA A 606 25.76 -26.62 2.01
CA ALA A 606 26.17 -27.14 0.70
C ALA A 606 25.00 -27.88 0.02
N THR A 607 24.13 -27.13 -0.67
CA THR A 607 22.94 -27.65 -1.36
C THR A 607 23.26 -28.39 -2.65
N TRP A 608 24.33 -28.01 -3.35
CA TRP A 608 24.73 -28.54 -4.67
C TRP A 608 23.63 -28.44 -5.74
N ARG A 609 22.79 -27.41 -5.66
CA ARG A 609 21.76 -27.14 -6.66
C ARG A 609 22.38 -26.53 -7.93
N PRO A 610 21.97 -26.94 -9.14
CA PRO A 610 22.30 -26.20 -10.35
C PRO A 610 21.50 -24.88 -10.39
N HIS A 611 22.20 -23.76 -10.23
CA HIS A 611 21.62 -22.42 -10.34
C HIS A 611 21.61 -21.96 -11.80
N LEU A 612 20.51 -21.34 -12.22
CA LEU A 612 20.33 -20.75 -13.56
C LEU A 612 21.49 -19.79 -13.91
N ALA A 613 21.97 -19.05 -12.91
CA ALA A 613 23.04 -18.06 -13.06
C ALA A 613 24.34 -18.63 -13.64
N TYR A 614 24.72 -19.86 -13.28
CA TYR A 614 25.96 -20.49 -13.76
C TYR A 614 25.84 -21.20 -15.12
N LEU A 615 24.63 -21.26 -15.70
CA LEU A 615 24.35 -21.98 -16.95
C LEU A 615 24.35 -21.07 -18.19
N ARG A 616 24.68 -19.77 -18.03
CA ARG A 616 24.80 -18.83 -19.15
C ARG A 616 26.04 -19.12 -19.99
N ASP A 617 25.79 -19.56 -21.23
CA ASP A 617 26.68 -19.34 -22.37
C ASP A 617 26.27 -18.03 -23.08
N PRO A 618 27.15 -17.03 -23.27
CA PRO A 618 26.87 -15.83 -24.05
C PRO A 618 26.51 -16.07 -25.53
N TYR A 619 26.83 -17.24 -26.07
CA TYR A 619 26.51 -17.67 -27.44
C TYR A 619 25.41 -18.75 -27.50
N GLY A 620 24.82 -19.11 -26.35
CA GLY A 620 23.72 -20.06 -26.27
C GLY A 620 22.41 -19.48 -26.78
N ASP A 621 21.46 -20.37 -27.05
CA ASP A 621 20.11 -20.01 -27.55
C ASP A 621 19.31 -19.27 -26.45
N PRO A 622 18.92 -17.99 -26.64
CA PRO A 622 18.10 -17.24 -25.68
C PRO A 622 16.78 -17.94 -25.35
N ASP A 623 16.26 -18.77 -26.27
CA ASP A 623 14.99 -19.45 -26.16
C ASP A 623 15.10 -20.80 -25.40
N MET A 624 16.30 -21.19 -24.98
CA MET A 624 16.51 -22.42 -24.21
C MET A 624 15.78 -22.35 -22.86
N GLU A 625 14.95 -23.34 -22.59
CA GLU A 625 14.19 -23.46 -21.35
C GLU A 625 14.84 -24.45 -20.38
N MET A 626 14.85 -24.10 -19.09
CA MET A 626 15.22 -24.98 -17.99
C MET A 626 14.08 -25.04 -16.97
N GLU A 627 13.66 -26.25 -16.55
CA GLU A 627 12.74 -26.38 -15.42
C GLU A 627 13.42 -25.99 -14.11
N LEU A 628 12.72 -25.21 -13.28
CA LEU A 628 13.20 -24.76 -11.97
C LEU A 628 12.34 -25.31 -10.83
N ASP A 629 12.84 -25.15 -9.61
CA ASP A 629 12.15 -25.42 -8.34
C ASP A 629 12.12 -24.18 -7.45
N GLY A 630 13.23 -23.45 -7.36
CA GLY A 630 13.29 -22.09 -6.83
C GLY A 630 13.36 -21.05 -7.96
N VAL A 631 12.76 -19.89 -7.74
CA VAL A 631 12.87 -18.71 -8.62
C VAL A 631 13.30 -17.49 -7.82
N GLY A 632 14.11 -16.64 -8.42
CA GLY A 632 14.54 -15.37 -7.83
C GLY A 632 13.56 -14.21 -8.07
N GLY A 633 13.74 -13.13 -7.29
CA GLY A 633 12.78 -12.03 -7.16
C GLY A 633 12.92 -10.89 -8.16
N VAL A 634 14.06 -10.80 -8.86
CA VAL A 634 14.47 -9.62 -9.63
C VAL A 634 13.57 -9.35 -10.84
N SER A 635 13.14 -10.42 -11.50
CA SER A 635 12.30 -10.36 -12.70
C SER A 635 11.50 -11.66 -12.84
N ILE A 636 10.19 -11.62 -12.61
CA ILE A 636 9.31 -12.80 -12.73
C ILE A 636 8.09 -12.43 -13.57
N LEU A 637 7.91 -13.08 -14.71
CA LEU A 637 6.62 -13.06 -15.40
C LEU A 637 5.81 -14.30 -14.99
N ALA A 638 4.57 -14.10 -14.54
CA ALA A 638 3.69 -15.20 -14.17
C ALA A 638 2.24 -14.93 -14.57
N LYS A 639 1.53 -15.98 -15.01
CA LYS A 639 0.11 -15.87 -15.40
C LYS A 639 -0.74 -15.55 -14.17
N ALA A 640 -1.67 -14.61 -14.28
CA ALA A 640 -2.50 -14.16 -13.16
C ALA A 640 -3.34 -15.30 -12.53
N LYS A 641 -3.65 -16.35 -13.31
CA LYS A 641 -4.32 -17.57 -12.83
C LYS A 641 -3.52 -18.30 -11.72
N VAL A 642 -2.19 -18.24 -11.73
CA VAL A 642 -1.30 -18.88 -10.73
C VAL A 642 -1.59 -18.31 -9.34
N PHE A 643 -1.60 -16.98 -9.23
CA PHE A 643 -1.93 -16.28 -7.99
C PHE A 643 -3.39 -16.45 -7.58
N ARG A 644 -4.33 -16.42 -8.54
CA ARG A 644 -5.77 -16.65 -8.27
C ARG A 644 -6.08 -18.07 -7.79
N ALA A 645 -5.25 -19.06 -8.12
CA ALA A 645 -5.36 -20.43 -7.60
C ALA A 645 -4.91 -20.55 -6.13
N GLY A 646 -4.16 -19.57 -5.60
CA GLY A 646 -3.69 -19.52 -4.22
C GLY A 646 -2.17 -19.57 -4.04
N VAL A 647 -1.40 -19.68 -5.13
CA VAL A 647 0.07 -19.53 -5.08
C VAL A 647 0.41 -18.09 -4.68
N HIS A 648 1.34 -17.93 -3.75
CA HIS A 648 1.77 -16.64 -3.21
C HIS A 648 3.22 -16.75 -2.72
N PHE A 649 3.80 -15.67 -2.19
CA PHE A 649 5.15 -15.67 -1.61
C PHE A 649 5.08 -16.10 -0.14
N PRO A 650 5.53 -17.30 0.28
CA PRO A 650 5.32 -17.75 1.66
C PRO A 650 6.12 -16.91 2.66
N ALA A 651 5.41 -16.27 3.60
CA ALA A 651 5.97 -15.47 4.69
C ALA A 651 6.34 -16.31 5.93
N PHE A 652 6.41 -17.63 5.74
CA PHE A 652 6.71 -18.69 6.70
C PHE A 652 7.58 -19.72 5.99
N SER A 653 8.13 -20.72 6.71
CA SER A 653 8.89 -21.77 6.03
C SER A 653 7.95 -22.69 5.26
N PHE A 654 8.12 -22.76 3.94
CA PHE A 654 7.45 -23.71 3.06
C PHE A 654 8.52 -24.56 2.38
N GLU A 655 8.56 -25.87 2.70
CA GLU A 655 9.63 -26.79 2.28
C GLU A 655 11.05 -26.25 2.53
N LYS A 656 11.28 -25.65 3.70
CA LYS A 656 12.55 -24.99 4.09
C LYS A 656 12.91 -23.75 3.26
N HIS A 657 11.97 -23.12 2.56
CA HIS A 657 12.20 -21.89 1.80
C HIS A 657 11.20 -20.81 2.23
N ALA A 658 11.44 -19.56 1.84
CA ALA A 658 10.51 -18.45 2.03
C ALA A 658 10.55 -17.52 0.81
N GLU A 659 9.58 -16.62 0.70
CA GLU A 659 9.52 -15.60 -0.35
C GLU A 659 9.50 -16.17 -1.79
N THR A 660 10.44 -15.81 -2.66
CA THR A 660 10.42 -16.11 -4.10
C THR A 660 10.76 -17.57 -4.42
N GLU A 661 11.75 -18.16 -3.76
CA GLU A 661 12.09 -19.58 -3.90
C GLU A 661 10.91 -20.48 -3.50
N ALA A 662 10.24 -20.13 -2.39
CA ALA A 662 9.08 -20.86 -1.90
C ALA A 662 7.83 -20.61 -2.76
N PHE A 663 7.72 -19.47 -3.44
CA PHE A 663 6.72 -19.24 -4.49
C PHE A 663 6.93 -20.20 -5.67
N GLY A 664 8.17 -20.38 -6.13
CA GLY A 664 8.52 -21.37 -7.17
C GLY A 664 8.12 -22.80 -6.77
N LYS A 665 8.53 -23.24 -5.57
CA LYS A 665 8.15 -24.55 -5.04
C LYS A 665 6.64 -24.71 -4.90
N MET A 666 5.94 -23.68 -4.42
CA MET A 666 4.47 -23.71 -4.27
C MET A 666 3.77 -23.80 -5.63
N ALA A 667 4.22 -23.06 -6.64
CA ALA A 667 3.70 -23.15 -8.00
C ALA A 667 3.85 -24.57 -8.56
N LYS A 668 5.05 -25.15 -8.48
CA LYS A 668 5.34 -26.51 -8.95
C LYS A 668 4.55 -27.57 -8.19
N ARG A 669 4.40 -27.43 -6.86
CA ARG A 669 3.54 -28.31 -6.03
C ARG A 669 2.05 -28.22 -6.37
N MET A 670 1.59 -27.09 -6.90
CA MET A 670 0.23 -26.90 -7.37
C MET A 670 0.04 -27.29 -8.85
N GLY A 671 1.08 -27.82 -9.50
CA GLY A 671 1.02 -28.34 -10.87
C GLY A 671 1.22 -27.30 -11.97
N PHE A 672 1.72 -26.10 -11.63
CA PHE A 672 2.08 -25.07 -12.60
C PHE A 672 3.51 -25.24 -13.11
N SER A 673 3.76 -24.88 -14.38
CA SER A 673 5.12 -24.91 -14.95
C SER A 673 5.98 -23.77 -14.38
N VAL A 674 7.20 -24.07 -13.95
CA VAL A 674 8.17 -23.07 -13.46
C VAL A 674 9.45 -23.21 -14.27
N VAL A 675 9.81 -22.17 -15.02
CA VAL A 675 10.89 -22.21 -16.04
C VAL A 675 11.84 -21.03 -15.87
N GLY A 676 13.13 -21.25 -16.17
CA GLY A 676 14.13 -20.21 -16.35
C GLY A 676 14.74 -20.25 -17.76
N LEU A 677 15.18 -19.10 -18.26
CA LEU A 677 15.93 -18.98 -19.51
C LEU A 677 17.42 -18.77 -19.21
N PRO A 678 18.33 -19.75 -19.43
CA PRO A 678 19.73 -19.64 -19.01
C PRO A 678 20.54 -18.57 -19.78
N HIS A 679 20.21 -18.35 -21.06
CA HIS A 679 20.97 -17.46 -21.95
C HIS A 679 20.34 -16.07 -22.09
N TYR A 680 19.01 -15.97 -21.95
CA TYR A 680 18.30 -14.68 -21.94
C TYR A 680 18.64 -13.90 -20.66
N THR A 681 19.51 -12.89 -20.78
CA THR A 681 20.17 -12.24 -19.63
C THR A 681 19.67 -10.81 -19.41
N ILE A 682 19.39 -10.46 -18.15
CA ILE A 682 19.20 -9.09 -17.67
C ILE A 682 20.31 -8.71 -16.67
N TRP A 683 20.55 -7.40 -16.53
CA TRP A 683 21.69 -6.89 -15.77
C TRP A 683 21.24 -6.09 -14.56
N HIS A 684 21.58 -6.55 -13.37
CA HIS A 684 21.41 -5.84 -12.10
C HIS A 684 22.53 -4.82 -11.89
N LEU A 685 22.20 -3.64 -11.35
CA LEU A 685 23.17 -2.59 -11.05
C LEU A 685 24.29 -3.08 -10.12
N TYR A 686 25.52 -2.65 -10.40
CA TYR A 686 26.65 -2.85 -9.49
C TYR A 686 26.63 -1.85 -8.32
N GLU A 687 26.53 -2.36 -7.09
CA GLU A 687 26.74 -1.60 -5.86
C GLU A 687 28.15 -1.89 -5.32
N PRO A 688 29.08 -0.92 -5.30
CA PRO A 688 30.43 -1.11 -4.78
C PRO A 688 30.43 -1.35 -3.26
N SER A 689 31.25 -2.31 -2.80
CA SER A 689 31.51 -2.48 -1.36
C SER A 689 32.41 -1.37 -0.81
N VAL A 690 32.58 -1.33 0.51
CA VAL A 690 33.49 -0.37 1.18
C VAL A 690 34.93 -0.53 0.72
N ASP A 691 35.36 -1.76 0.42
CA ASP A 691 36.72 -2.02 -0.07
C ASP A 691 36.86 -1.72 -1.57
N ASP A 692 35.80 -1.90 -2.36
CA ASP A 692 35.78 -1.46 -3.76
C ASP A 692 35.85 0.07 -3.86
N LEU A 693 35.15 0.79 -2.98
CA LEU A 693 35.22 2.25 -2.88
C LEU A 693 36.64 2.72 -2.56
N ARG A 694 37.32 2.08 -1.58
CA ARG A 694 38.73 2.36 -1.27
C ARG A 694 39.64 2.13 -2.47
N HIS A 695 39.49 1.00 -3.16
CA HIS A 695 40.33 0.67 -4.30
C HIS A 695 40.09 1.61 -5.50
N MET A 696 38.85 2.05 -5.72
CA MET A 696 38.53 3.09 -6.70
C MET A 696 39.13 4.45 -6.32
N GLU A 697 39.10 4.84 -5.04
CA GLU A 697 39.78 6.05 -4.55
C GLU A 697 41.29 5.97 -4.78
N GLU A 698 41.93 4.84 -4.45
CA GLU A 698 43.36 4.59 -4.69
C GLU A 698 43.70 4.73 -6.18
N MET A 699 42.96 4.07 -7.07
CA MET A 699 43.17 4.18 -8.52
C MET A 699 42.88 5.58 -9.07
N GLU A 700 41.93 6.33 -8.51
CA GLU A 700 41.68 7.71 -8.94
C GLU A 700 42.81 8.64 -8.49
N GLN A 701 43.40 8.43 -7.31
CA GLN A 701 44.59 9.15 -6.85
C GLN A 701 45.80 8.80 -7.72
N GLU A 702 46.02 7.53 -8.05
CA GLU A 702 47.07 7.12 -8.98
C GLU A 702 46.86 7.74 -10.37
N ARG A 703 45.63 7.75 -10.91
CA ARG A 703 45.33 8.38 -12.20
C ARG A 703 45.64 9.87 -12.18
N LYS A 704 45.20 10.59 -11.14
CA LYS A 704 45.51 12.03 -10.94
C LYS A 704 47.00 12.28 -10.78
N ALA A 705 47.74 11.37 -10.14
CA ALA A 705 49.19 11.45 -10.03
C ALA A 705 49.87 11.27 -11.39
N ARG A 706 49.50 10.23 -12.16
CA ARG A 706 50.01 9.99 -13.52
C ARG A 706 49.67 11.13 -14.48
N GLU A 707 48.43 11.62 -14.49
CA GLU A 707 48.01 12.80 -15.29
C GLU A 707 48.84 14.05 -14.92
N LYS A 708 49.19 14.22 -13.64
CA LYS A 708 50.03 15.33 -13.16
C LYS A 708 51.50 15.13 -13.57
N GLU A 709 52.04 13.92 -13.48
CA GLU A 709 53.39 13.60 -13.93
C GLU A 709 53.54 13.75 -15.46
N GLU A 710 52.58 13.25 -16.24
CA GLU A 710 52.52 13.44 -17.69
C GLU A 710 52.45 14.93 -18.05
N LYS A 711 51.62 15.71 -17.33
CA LYS A 711 51.55 17.16 -17.52
C LYS A 711 52.84 17.87 -17.14
N GLU A 712 53.48 17.51 -16.03
CA GLU A 712 54.78 18.06 -15.63
C GLU A 712 55.89 17.66 -16.60
N GLN A 713 55.86 16.46 -17.17
CA GLN A 713 56.76 16.02 -18.24
C GLN A 713 56.50 16.77 -19.54
N ALA A 714 55.24 17.03 -19.90
CA ALA A 714 54.87 17.85 -21.06
C ALA A 714 55.33 19.32 -20.89
N GLU A 715 55.02 19.96 -19.76
CA GLU A 715 55.50 21.31 -19.45
C GLU A 715 57.04 21.38 -19.41
N ARG A 716 57.71 20.32 -18.94
CA ARG A 716 59.17 20.23 -18.92
C ARG A 716 59.73 20.04 -20.34
N SER A 717 59.09 19.24 -21.20
CA SER A 717 59.52 19.05 -22.58
C SER A 717 59.28 20.29 -23.42
N GLU A 718 58.19 21.02 -23.19
CA GLU A 718 57.94 22.36 -23.77
C GLU A 718 59.01 23.35 -23.33
N ARG A 719 59.30 23.49 -22.03
CA ARG A 719 60.37 24.39 -21.54
C ARG A 719 61.76 24.01 -22.08
N VAL A 720 62.04 22.72 -22.20
CA VAL A 720 63.29 22.23 -22.82
C VAL A 720 63.32 22.59 -24.30
N ASN A 721 62.22 22.39 -25.04
CA ASN A 721 62.13 22.78 -26.45
C ASN A 721 62.26 24.30 -26.66
N THR A 722 61.69 25.15 -25.80
CA THR A 722 61.90 26.61 -25.88
C THR A 722 63.35 26.98 -25.58
N LEU A 723 63.95 26.40 -24.54
CA LEU A 723 65.37 26.63 -24.22
C LEU A 723 66.31 26.15 -25.34
N PHE A 724 66.00 25.05 -26.02
CA PHE A 724 66.75 24.59 -27.19
C PHE A 724 66.48 25.44 -28.44
N GLN A 725 65.30 26.05 -28.59
CA GLN A 725 65.07 27.05 -29.64
C GLN A 725 65.87 28.33 -29.39
N ASP A 726 65.89 28.84 -28.16
CA ASP A 726 66.68 30.02 -27.78
C ASP A 726 68.18 29.75 -27.95
N ALA A 727 68.70 28.65 -27.42
CA ALA A 727 70.12 28.28 -27.56
C ALA A 727 70.54 27.98 -29.00
N LYS A 728 69.63 27.48 -29.84
CA LYS A 728 69.89 27.31 -31.28
C LYS A 728 69.85 28.65 -32.03
N THR A 729 69.02 29.59 -31.58
CA THR A 729 69.00 30.97 -32.10
C THR A 729 70.26 31.73 -31.69
N GLU A 730 70.71 31.61 -30.45
CA GLU A 730 72.03 32.12 -30.02
C GLU A 730 73.17 31.46 -30.80
N SER A 731 73.15 30.14 -30.99
CA SER A 731 74.17 29.45 -31.80
C SER A 731 74.15 29.86 -33.27
N GLU A 732 72.98 30.13 -33.86
CA GLU A 732 72.87 30.65 -35.23
C GLU A 732 73.36 32.10 -35.33
N ILE A 733 73.17 32.93 -34.29
CA ILE A 733 73.72 34.28 -34.18
C ILE A 733 75.23 34.26 -33.99
N ASP A 734 75.78 33.42 -33.11
CA ASP A 734 77.22 33.25 -32.91
C ASP A 734 77.91 32.67 -34.15
N ASN A 735 77.30 31.68 -34.82
CA ASN A 735 77.81 31.17 -36.09
C ASN A 735 77.72 32.19 -37.23
N ALA A 736 76.74 33.10 -37.20
CA ALA A 736 76.69 34.24 -38.11
C ALA A 736 77.81 35.25 -37.80
N PHE A 737 78.05 35.57 -36.52
CA PHE A 737 79.15 36.44 -36.09
C PHE A 737 80.53 35.86 -36.43
N VAL A 738 80.74 34.56 -36.23
CA VAL A 738 81.98 33.86 -36.63
C VAL A 738 82.14 33.83 -38.16
N ARG A 739 81.05 33.72 -38.93
CA ARG A 739 81.10 33.87 -40.38
C ARG A 739 81.45 35.29 -40.82
N ASP A 740 80.88 36.31 -40.19
CA ASP A 740 81.16 37.71 -40.53
C ASP A 740 82.59 38.13 -40.12
N ASP A 741 83.10 37.62 -38.99
CA ASP A 741 84.50 37.78 -38.55
C ASP A 741 85.50 36.97 -39.42
N MET A 742 85.09 35.82 -39.96
CA MET A 742 85.87 35.10 -40.99
C MET A 742 85.80 35.75 -42.37
N GLU A 743 84.69 36.37 -42.77
CA GLU A 743 84.58 37.09 -44.03
C GLU A 743 85.31 38.44 -44.02
N THR A 744 85.37 39.12 -42.87
CA THR A 744 86.18 40.33 -42.71
C THR A 744 87.68 39.99 -42.66
N LYS A 745 88.11 38.96 -41.92
CA LYS A 745 89.51 38.48 -41.96
C LYS A 745 89.90 37.83 -43.29
N GLY A 746 88.95 37.22 -44.00
CA GLY A 746 89.17 36.61 -45.32
C GLY A 746 89.34 37.62 -46.46
N LYS A 747 88.86 38.86 -46.30
CA LYS A 747 88.96 39.92 -47.32
C LYS A 747 90.26 40.73 -47.28
N GLU A 748 91.10 40.56 -46.24
CA GLU A 748 92.45 41.17 -46.19
C GLU A 748 93.60 40.21 -46.57
N GLN A 749 93.35 38.90 -46.76
CA GLN A 749 94.38 37.94 -47.15
C GLN A 749 93.93 36.95 -48.24
N LYS A 750 93.79 37.45 -49.48
CA LYS A 750 94.22 36.75 -50.73
C LYS A 750 93.97 37.61 -51.98
N ALA A 751 94.89 38.55 -52.21
CA ALA A 751 95.12 39.16 -53.51
C ALA A 751 96.55 38.83 -53.99
N SER A 752 96.81 37.55 -54.31
CA SER A 752 98.00 37.10 -55.02
C SER A 752 97.89 35.62 -55.46
N GLU A 753 98.33 35.35 -56.70
CA GLU A 753 98.76 34.05 -57.27
C GLU A 753 97.73 32.89 -57.26
N ASP A 754 97.05 32.49 -58.34
CA ASP A 754 97.30 32.37 -59.80
C ASP A 754 97.80 30.99 -60.30
N SER A 755 96.86 30.30 -60.97
CA SER A 755 96.88 29.22 -61.98
C SER A 755 97.99 28.15 -62.13
N LYS A 756 97.55 26.87 -62.18
CA LYS A 756 97.49 25.96 -63.38
C LYS A 756 97.00 24.54 -62.93
N LYS A 757 95.90 23.96 -63.45
CA LYS A 757 95.64 23.29 -64.78
C LYS A 757 96.36 21.93 -64.97
N PRO A 758 95.83 20.96 -65.76
CA PRO A 758 94.43 20.71 -66.20
C PRO A 758 94.01 19.18 -66.36
N GLU A 759 92.88 18.94 -67.05
CA GLU A 759 92.49 17.73 -67.86
C GLU A 759 91.90 16.48 -67.16
N ALA A 760 90.89 15.76 -67.70
CA ALA A 760 90.02 15.94 -68.89
C ALA A 760 88.69 15.12 -68.80
N GLU A 761 87.66 15.51 -69.59
CA GLU A 761 86.63 14.71 -70.34
C GLU A 761 85.84 13.53 -69.65
N SER A 762 84.61 13.13 -70.01
CA SER A 762 83.53 13.59 -70.93
C SER A 762 82.18 12.87 -70.55
N VAL A 763 81.01 13.54 -70.51
CA VAL A 763 79.86 13.51 -71.48
C VAL A 763 78.66 12.56 -71.14
N GLU A 764 77.45 13.14 -71.02
CA GLU A 764 76.05 12.67 -71.36
C GLU A 764 75.50 11.26 -70.92
N GLU A 765 74.19 10.95 -70.88
CA GLU A 765 72.92 11.67 -70.57
C GLU A 765 71.79 10.63 -70.23
N MET A 766 70.70 11.07 -69.59
CA MET A 766 69.32 10.51 -69.55
C MET A 766 68.96 8.98 -69.42
N LYS A 767 68.19 8.70 -68.35
CA LYS A 767 66.86 8.01 -68.29
C LYS A 767 66.67 6.46 -68.29
N ALA A 768 65.80 6.06 -67.34
CA ALA A 768 64.66 5.13 -67.43
C ALA A 768 64.78 3.61 -67.12
N ASP A 769 64.31 3.27 -65.91
CA ASP A 769 63.18 2.35 -65.60
C ASP A 769 63.38 0.81 -65.46
N LYS A 770 62.50 0.22 -64.63
CA LYS A 770 62.12 -1.20 -64.39
C LYS A 770 62.93 -2.16 -63.49
N SER A 771 62.44 -2.23 -62.24
CA SER A 771 61.89 -3.42 -61.55
C SER A 771 62.67 -4.77 -61.47
N SER A 772 62.81 -5.31 -60.25
CA SER A 772 61.96 -6.44 -59.78
C SER A 772 62.23 -6.93 -58.32
N LYS A 773 61.13 -7.12 -57.58
CA LYS A 773 60.83 -8.04 -56.44
C LYS A 773 61.95 -8.56 -55.50
N ALA A 774 61.94 -8.11 -54.24
CA ALA A 774 61.35 -8.74 -53.02
C ALA A 774 61.34 -10.30 -52.89
N PRO A 775 61.16 -10.89 -51.68
CA PRO A 775 60.83 -10.29 -50.35
C PRO A 775 61.81 -10.75 -49.21
N GLU A 776 61.57 -10.82 -47.88
CA GLU A 776 60.42 -10.64 -46.94
C GLU A 776 60.94 -10.33 -45.49
N GLN A 777 60.08 -10.44 -44.46
CA GLN A 777 60.29 -10.38 -42.98
C GLN A 777 60.64 -9.00 -42.37
N GLU A 778 60.13 -8.56 -41.21
CA GLU A 778 58.98 -8.86 -40.33
C GLU A 778 59.17 -7.91 -39.13
N GLU A 779 58.21 -7.06 -38.73
CA GLU A 779 57.90 -6.74 -37.32
C GLU A 779 56.69 -5.80 -37.15
N GLN A 780 56.29 -5.54 -35.90
CA GLN A 780 54.93 -5.19 -35.49
C GLN A 780 54.72 -3.75 -34.98
N LYS A 781 53.43 -3.42 -34.78
CA LYS A 781 52.79 -2.53 -33.77
C LYS A 781 52.49 -1.04 -34.07
N ALA A 782 51.19 -0.76 -33.84
CA ALA A 782 50.55 0.41 -33.21
C ALA A 782 50.56 1.80 -33.91
N PRO A 783 49.38 2.42 -34.12
CA PRO A 783 49.23 3.83 -34.52
C PRO A 783 48.75 4.77 -33.39
N GLU A 784 48.97 6.07 -33.60
CA GLU A 784 48.54 7.19 -32.73
C GLU A 784 47.08 7.67 -32.96
N PRO A 785 46.49 8.45 -32.03
CA PRO A 785 45.24 9.18 -32.21
C PRO A 785 45.45 10.68 -32.53
N LEU A 786 44.49 11.32 -33.22
CA LEU A 786 44.43 12.79 -33.37
C LEU A 786 43.00 13.35 -33.26
N LYS A 787 42.88 14.59 -32.77
CA LYS A 787 41.62 15.26 -32.36
C LYS A 787 41.15 16.35 -33.34
N ASN A 788 39.85 16.34 -33.61
CA ASN A 788 38.90 17.47 -33.76
C ASN A 788 39.22 18.73 -34.60
N LYS A 789 38.23 19.13 -35.43
CA LYS A 789 37.59 20.47 -35.30
C LYS A 789 36.23 20.58 -36.01
N ASN A 790 35.39 21.48 -35.48
CA ASN A 790 33.98 21.72 -35.82
C ASN A 790 33.76 22.42 -37.18
N LEU A 791 32.53 22.33 -37.72
CA LEU A 791 31.66 23.49 -38.01
C LEU A 791 30.19 23.08 -38.22
N LYS A 792 29.27 24.05 -38.36
CA LYS A 792 27.83 23.93 -38.09
C LYS A 792 26.89 24.09 -39.31
N ASP A 793 25.62 23.74 -39.06
CA ASP A 793 24.35 24.32 -39.57
C ASP A 793 23.77 23.83 -40.91
N ALA A 794 22.42 23.76 -40.94
CA ALA A 794 21.47 23.57 -42.07
C ALA A 794 21.45 22.19 -42.79
N GLU A 795 20.31 21.67 -43.32
CA GLU A 795 18.87 21.76 -43.00
C GLU A 795 18.11 20.63 -43.76
N GLU A 796 16.86 20.33 -43.38
CA GLU A 796 15.78 19.68 -44.17
C GLU A 796 15.87 18.24 -44.81
N VAL A 797 14.97 17.36 -44.30
CA VAL A 797 13.85 16.68 -45.03
C VAL A 797 14.03 15.35 -45.83
N SER A 798 13.01 14.46 -45.66
CA SER A 798 12.54 13.34 -46.53
C SER A 798 13.35 12.02 -46.57
N ALA A 799 12.96 10.90 -45.95
CA ALA A 799 11.76 10.05 -46.12
C ALA A 799 11.66 9.25 -47.44
N VAL A 800 11.83 7.91 -47.37
CA VAL A 800 11.24 6.87 -48.28
C VAL A 800 10.99 5.57 -47.49
N LYS A 801 9.98 4.77 -47.90
CA LYS A 801 9.46 3.53 -47.26
C LYS A 801 9.97 2.24 -48.01
N PRO A 802 9.49 1.00 -47.75
CA PRO A 802 10.32 -0.22 -47.80
C PRO A 802 10.28 -1.05 -49.11
N ALA A 803 11.15 -2.06 -49.17
CA ALA A 803 10.96 -3.34 -49.88
C ALA A 803 11.07 -4.46 -48.81
N LYS A 804 10.22 -5.50 -48.72
CA LYS A 804 9.88 -6.54 -49.70
C LYS A 804 11.11 -7.28 -50.24
N GLU A 805 11.48 -8.36 -49.55
CA GLU A 805 11.10 -9.73 -49.95
C GLU A 805 10.79 -10.56 -48.70
#